data_AF-A0A957NW64-F1
#
_entry.id   AF-A0A957NW64-F1
#
_cell.length_a   1.000
_cell.length_b   1.000
_cell.length_c   1.000
_cell.angle_alpha   90.00
_cell.angle_beta   90.00
_cell.angle_gamma   90.00
#
_symmetry.space_group_name_H-M   'P 1'
#
loop_
_entity.id
_entity.type
_entity.pdbx_description
1 polymer ?
#
loop_
_entity_poly.entity_id
_entity_poly.type
_entity_poly.pdbx_seq_one_letter_code
_entity_poly.pdbx_strand_id
1 'polypeptide(L)'
;LDNHLRAVFLYELATSTSHQITDGMSDAISACFSLDGKYLFFAASTNYGLNTGWLDMSSYGRGVDRNLYVVVLDKAEKSPFFPESDEEEETQEEGGNGAPSTSQAPNFMGPLGHSGTNAEGEELNGDQDEASDNGAAQTKSDEKQKGEGVKVKVDLEDIDQRILALPLPARSYYALQAAENGRLFYLESISRQNGYSLNYFDMKERKSEQFLDKVSAYWMTYNGKKLLYRSPTDGYAIVETKEKPKANHDKLKLNKMEVQVDPRAEWRQMFEEVRRIQRDFFYDAAMHGADWDAICATYRPWLAHVGHRHDLNFLFAEMMGELVVGHAYVGGGDLDRVESLSVGLLGADYRVVDGYYQIARIYHGENWRPELRSPLTEPGVNVNEGDFILAVNGQPLQAPTNIYQLFEMTADRVTTLTVNASPSFAQARTVNVIPIGSETSLRHYAWVEANRRHVDKATKGRVAYIYMPDTGSGGYSSFNRYYFSQLDKEAVIIDERFNGGGSVADYVIDLLSRPLLSHWATREGKVFTTPNAAIFGPKVMLINEFAGSGGDALPQFFRRRALGPLVGKRTWGGLVGIYDYPALMDGGFVTAPRLAIFSPEGQWEVENEGVAPDVEVEMTPKLVIAGADPQLKKAIELIMAELPKKPPQKMQRPAPANRVDNGTAKAKKARKKRKQK
;
A
#
# COMPACT_ATOMS: atom_id res chain seq x y z
N LEU A 1 10.90 -11.03 -18.19
CA LEU A 1 11.46 -10.65 -19.50
C LEU A 1 12.45 -9.52 -19.29
N ASP A 2 13.33 -9.25 -20.25
CA ASP A 2 14.34 -8.17 -20.14
C ASP A 2 13.72 -6.77 -19.96
N ASN A 3 12.48 -6.59 -20.43
CA ASN A 3 11.69 -5.37 -20.22
C ASN A 3 10.98 -5.30 -18.85
N HIS A 4 11.35 -6.17 -17.90
CA HIS A 4 10.77 -6.30 -16.56
C HIS A 4 9.30 -6.76 -16.50
N LEU A 5 8.64 -7.03 -17.62
CA LEU A 5 7.31 -7.64 -17.63
C LEU A 5 7.39 -9.15 -17.43
N ARG A 6 6.32 -9.73 -16.90
CA ARG A 6 6.13 -11.18 -16.81
C ARG A 6 5.34 -11.69 -18.01
N ALA A 7 5.71 -12.86 -18.50
CA ALA A 7 5.01 -13.57 -19.56
C ALA A 7 4.69 -15.00 -19.09
N VAL A 8 3.67 -15.60 -19.71
CA VAL A 8 3.36 -17.01 -19.48
C VAL A 8 4.30 -17.85 -20.34
N PHE A 9 4.95 -18.82 -19.71
CA PHE A 9 5.77 -19.83 -20.37
C PHE A 9 5.18 -21.22 -20.11
N LEU A 10 5.20 -22.07 -21.13
CA LEU A 10 5.00 -23.51 -20.99
C LEU A 10 6.36 -24.20 -20.99
N TYR A 11 6.58 -25.07 -20.01
CA TYR A 11 7.77 -25.92 -19.94
C TYR A 11 7.38 -27.36 -20.25
N GLU A 12 7.92 -27.91 -21.33
CA GLU A 12 7.68 -29.30 -21.72
C GLU A 12 8.69 -30.22 -21.03
N LEU A 13 8.21 -31.10 -20.14
CA LEU A 13 9.07 -31.98 -19.35
C LEU A 13 9.81 -33.03 -20.20
N ALA A 14 9.16 -33.54 -21.24
CA ALA A 14 9.72 -34.61 -22.08
C ALA A 14 10.95 -34.15 -22.86
N THR A 15 10.96 -32.89 -23.29
CA THR A 15 11.99 -32.27 -24.13
C THR A 15 12.87 -31.28 -23.37
N SER A 16 12.45 -30.88 -22.15
CA SER A 16 13.09 -29.84 -21.35
C SER A 16 13.15 -28.48 -22.05
N THR A 17 12.12 -28.14 -22.84
CA THR A 17 12.04 -26.89 -23.59
C THR A 17 11.02 -25.92 -23.00
N SER A 18 11.37 -24.63 -23.01
CA SER A 18 10.49 -23.53 -22.63
C SER A 18 9.90 -22.84 -23.86
N HIS A 19 8.59 -22.63 -23.86
CA HIS A 19 7.85 -21.93 -24.91
C HIS A 19 7.12 -20.73 -24.33
N GLN A 20 7.43 -19.53 -24.79
CA GLN A 20 6.70 -18.32 -24.41
C GLN A 20 5.33 -18.30 -25.11
N ILE A 21 4.25 -18.09 -24.36
CA ILE A 21 2.87 -18.13 -24.86
C ILE A 21 2.32 -16.73 -25.11
N THR A 22 2.65 -15.78 -24.23
CA THR A 22 2.19 -14.39 -24.34
C THR A 22 3.27 -13.52 -24.99
N ASP A 23 2.86 -12.52 -25.78
CA ASP A 23 3.74 -11.64 -26.57
C ASP A 23 4.79 -10.83 -25.78
N GLY A 24 4.65 -10.70 -24.46
CA GLY A 24 5.53 -9.90 -23.61
C GLY A 24 5.25 -8.39 -23.66
N MET A 25 4.10 -7.98 -24.23
CA MET A 25 3.60 -6.60 -24.25
C MET A 25 2.56 -6.33 -23.16
N SER A 26 2.23 -7.35 -22.36
CA SER A 26 1.38 -7.27 -21.16
C SER A 26 2.06 -7.99 -20.00
N ASP A 27 1.86 -7.50 -18.77
CA ASP A 27 2.32 -8.20 -17.57
C ASP A 27 1.34 -9.33 -17.22
N ALA A 28 1.76 -10.57 -17.46
CA ALA A 28 0.95 -11.77 -17.26
C ALA A 28 1.36 -12.56 -16.00
N ILE A 29 0.38 -12.98 -15.21
CA ILE A 29 0.55 -13.69 -13.94
C ILE A 29 -0.49 -14.81 -13.75
N SER A 30 -0.28 -15.60 -12.69
CA SER A 30 -1.28 -16.54 -12.17
C SER A 30 -1.74 -17.55 -13.23
N ALA A 31 -0.78 -18.12 -13.96
CA ALA A 31 -1.10 -19.14 -14.95
C ALA A 31 -1.52 -20.46 -14.28
N CYS A 32 -2.62 -21.08 -14.73
CA CYS A 32 -3.03 -22.40 -14.27
C CYS A 32 -3.76 -23.19 -15.37
N PHE A 33 -3.51 -24.50 -15.45
CA PHE A 33 -4.25 -25.37 -16.36
C PHE A 33 -5.67 -25.63 -15.86
N SER A 34 -6.60 -25.87 -16.79
CA SER A 34 -7.88 -26.52 -16.47
C SER A 34 -7.65 -27.98 -16.06
N LEU A 35 -8.55 -28.53 -15.23
CA LEU A 35 -8.44 -29.92 -14.77
C LEU A 35 -8.58 -30.96 -15.88
N ASP A 36 -9.23 -30.62 -16.99
CA ASP A 36 -9.35 -31.46 -18.19
C ASP A 36 -8.16 -31.32 -19.16
N GLY A 37 -7.21 -30.43 -18.88
CA GLY A 37 -6.01 -30.24 -19.68
C GLY A 37 -6.23 -29.53 -21.02
N LYS A 38 -7.42 -28.99 -21.28
CA LYS A 38 -7.76 -28.33 -22.54
C LYS A 38 -7.34 -26.87 -22.61
N TYR A 39 -7.28 -26.22 -21.45
CA TYR A 39 -7.12 -24.78 -21.34
C TYR A 39 -5.97 -24.40 -20.41
N LEU A 40 -5.39 -23.23 -20.67
CA LEU A 40 -4.49 -22.53 -19.76
C LEU A 40 -5.09 -21.17 -19.44
N PHE A 41 -5.39 -20.92 -18.18
CA PHE A 41 -5.87 -19.62 -17.70
C PHE A 41 -4.71 -18.76 -17.23
N PHE A 42 -4.85 -17.44 -17.33
CA PHE A 42 -3.93 -16.47 -16.73
C PHE A 42 -4.60 -15.11 -16.58
N ALA A 43 -3.98 -14.20 -15.83
CA ALA A 43 -4.40 -12.80 -15.73
C ALA A 43 -3.33 -11.91 -16.37
N ALA A 44 -3.71 -10.89 -17.15
CA ALA A 44 -2.74 -9.97 -17.75
C ALA A 44 -3.18 -8.50 -17.70
N SER A 45 -2.20 -7.60 -17.56
CA SER A 45 -2.38 -6.14 -17.53
C SER A 45 -1.60 -5.45 -18.63
N THR A 46 -2.22 -4.45 -19.25
CA THR A 46 -1.60 -3.50 -20.17
C THR A 46 -1.28 -2.14 -19.52
N ASN A 47 -1.70 -1.92 -18.27
CA ASN A 47 -1.41 -0.68 -17.51
C ASN A 47 -0.33 -0.84 -16.43
N TYR A 48 0.42 -1.94 -16.46
CA TYR A 48 1.46 -2.26 -15.49
C TYR A 48 2.73 -1.39 -15.59
N GLY A 49 2.97 -0.67 -16.70
CA GLY A 49 4.29 -0.09 -17.02
C GLY A 49 5.00 0.68 -15.89
N LEU A 50 4.28 1.55 -15.16
CA LEU A 50 4.86 2.31 -14.04
C LEU A 50 5.06 1.49 -12.76
N ASN A 51 4.56 0.25 -12.68
CA ASN A 51 4.78 -0.69 -11.58
C ASN A 51 5.95 -1.66 -11.85
N THR A 52 6.71 -1.45 -12.93
CA THR A 52 7.90 -2.28 -13.23
C THR A 52 9.03 -2.06 -12.22
N GLY A 53 9.21 -0.83 -11.74
CA GLY A 53 10.10 -0.49 -10.64
C GLY A 53 9.43 -0.67 -9.29
N TRP A 54 9.52 -1.86 -8.69
CA TRP A 54 8.87 -2.16 -7.40
C TRP A 54 9.38 -1.27 -6.25
N LEU A 55 10.62 -0.80 -6.33
CA LEU A 55 11.23 0.09 -5.35
C LEU A 55 10.88 1.56 -5.60
N ASP A 56 10.35 1.91 -6.77
CA ASP A 56 10.15 3.29 -7.20
C ASP A 56 8.83 3.85 -6.68
N MET A 57 8.88 5.08 -6.15
CA MET A 57 7.68 5.78 -5.68
C MET A 57 6.74 6.13 -6.85
N SER A 58 7.22 6.15 -8.09
CA SER A 58 6.37 6.32 -9.29
C SER A 58 5.32 5.22 -9.49
N SER A 59 5.50 4.05 -8.85
CA SER A 59 4.52 2.96 -8.77
C SER A 59 3.32 3.30 -7.86
N TYR A 60 3.45 4.28 -6.96
CA TYR A 60 2.43 4.53 -5.94
C TYR A 60 1.14 5.11 -6.54
N GLY A 61 0.00 4.65 -6.02
CA GLY A 61 -1.31 5.06 -6.51
C GLY A 61 -1.60 4.65 -7.96
N ARG A 62 -0.79 3.74 -8.54
CA ARG A 62 -1.00 3.18 -9.88
C ARG A 62 -1.65 1.80 -9.78
N GLY A 63 -2.97 1.80 -9.62
CA GLY A 63 -3.75 0.56 -9.65
C GLY A 63 -3.46 -0.24 -10.92
N VAL A 64 -3.31 -1.56 -10.78
CA VAL A 64 -3.08 -2.48 -11.89
C VAL A 64 -4.37 -3.22 -12.18
N ASP A 65 -4.88 -3.04 -13.39
CA ASP A 65 -6.09 -3.71 -13.86
C ASP A 65 -5.71 -4.87 -14.76
N ARG A 66 -6.35 -6.02 -14.54
CA ARG A 66 -6.12 -7.26 -15.26
C ARG A 66 -7.41 -7.76 -15.86
N ASN A 67 -7.33 -8.25 -17.08
CA ASN A 67 -8.33 -9.16 -17.62
C ASN A 67 -7.90 -10.60 -17.32
N LEU A 68 -8.87 -11.49 -17.23
CA LEU A 68 -8.62 -12.93 -17.19
C LEU A 68 -8.68 -13.46 -18.62
N TYR A 69 -7.76 -14.35 -18.95
CA TYR A 69 -7.63 -14.93 -20.28
C TYR A 69 -7.62 -16.45 -20.19
N VAL A 70 -8.03 -17.07 -21.28
CA VAL A 70 -7.96 -18.51 -21.51
C VAL A 70 -7.24 -18.76 -22.83
N VAL A 71 -6.27 -19.67 -22.83
CA VAL A 71 -5.63 -20.20 -24.03
C VAL A 71 -6.26 -21.53 -24.36
N VAL A 72 -6.73 -21.70 -25.60
CA VAL A 72 -7.13 -23.01 -26.13
C VAL A 72 -5.87 -23.74 -26.61
N LEU A 73 -5.49 -24.83 -25.93
CA LEU A 73 -4.19 -25.47 -26.11
C LEU A 73 -4.10 -26.31 -27.39
N ASP A 74 -5.15 -27.07 -27.70
CA ASP A 74 -5.26 -27.85 -28.93
C ASP A 74 -5.96 -27.03 -30.00
N LYS A 75 -5.38 -26.94 -31.20
CA LYS A 75 -5.99 -26.21 -32.33
C LYS A 75 -7.31 -26.80 -32.83
N ALA A 76 -7.58 -28.07 -32.52
CA ALA A 76 -8.82 -28.75 -32.85
C ALA A 76 -9.93 -28.56 -31.79
N GLU A 77 -9.59 -28.07 -30.60
CA GLU A 77 -10.59 -27.80 -29.55
C GLU A 77 -11.39 -26.54 -29.91
N LYS A 78 -12.71 -26.59 -29.70
CA LYS A 78 -13.57 -25.43 -29.96
C LYS A 78 -13.31 -24.33 -28.92
N SER A 79 -13.56 -23.09 -29.31
CA SER A 79 -13.57 -21.97 -28.37
C SER A 79 -14.59 -22.22 -27.25
N PRO A 80 -14.25 -21.98 -25.97
CA PRO A 80 -15.21 -22.02 -24.87
C PRO A 80 -16.29 -20.94 -24.97
N PHE A 81 -16.10 -19.96 -25.85
CA PHE A 81 -17.06 -18.87 -26.12
C PHE A 81 -17.62 -18.93 -27.53
N PHE A 82 -17.64 -20.12 -28.13
CA PHE A 82 -18.30 -20.30 -29.42
C PHE A 82 -19.74 -19.76 -29.34
N PRO A 83 -20.20 -18.96 -30.32
CA PRO A 83 -21.57 -18.49 -30.35
C PRO A 83 -22.53 -19.68 -30.36
N GLU A 84 -23.48 -19.68 -29.44
CA GLU A 84 -24.58 -20.63 -29.48
C GLU A 84 -25.63 -20.09 -30.46
N SER A 85 -26.10 -20.94 -31.36
CA SER A 85 -27.19 -20.57 -32.27
C SER A 85 -28.46 -20.36 -31.46
N ASP A 86 -29.20 -19.30 -31.75
CA ASP A 86 -30.56 -19.07 -31.26
C ASP A 86 -31.63 -19.72 -32.16
N GLU A 87 -31.20 -20.44 -33.21
CA GLU A 87 -32.09 -21.27 -34.02
C GLU A 87 -32.57 -22.48 -33.20
N GLU A 88 -33.88 -22.55 -32.93
CA GLU A 88 -34.53 -23.77 -32.45
C GLU A 88 -34.24 -24.91 -33.45
N GLU A 89 -33.79 -26.08 -32.98
CA GLU A 89 -33.65 -27.25 -33.84
C GLU A 89 -35.04 -27.62 -34.39
N GLU A 90 -35.33 -27.22 -35.63
CA GLU A 90 -36.50 -27.67 -36.38
C GLU A 90 -36.39 -29.20 -36.54
N THR A 91 -37.17 -29.93 -35.74
CA THR A 91 -37.57 -31.29 -36.07
C THR A 91 -38.16 -31.28 -37.47
N GLN A 92 -37.49 -31.96 -38.40
CA GLN A 92 -38.02 -32.24 -39.73
C GLN A 92 -39.31 -33.05 -39.60
N GLU A 93 -40.46 -32.38 -39.65
CA GLU A 93 -41.71 -32.97 -40.13
C GLU A 93 -42.03 -32.41 -41.52
N GLU A 94 -42.32 -33.33 -42.43
CA GLU A 94 -42.69 -33.08 -43.81
C GLU A 94 -43.98 -32.24 -43.91
N GLY A 95 -43.91 -31.17 -44.70
CA GLY A 95 -44.99 -30.82 -45.64
C GLY A 95 -45.98 -29.72 -45.23
N GLY A 96 -45.85 -28.56 -45.88
CA GLY A 96 -46.99 -28.00 -46.64
C GLY A 96 -47.66 -26.72 -46.14
N ASN A 97 -47.24 -25.60 -46.75
CA ASN A 97 -48.01 -24.42 -47.17
C ASN A 97 -48.72 -23.50 -46.16
N GLY A 98 -48.28 -22.22 -46.17
CA GLY A 98 -49.20 -21.07 -46.08
C GLY A 98 -48.69 -19.85 -45.30
N ALA A 99 -47.97 -18.95 -45.97
CA ALA A 99 -47.54 -17.63 -45.49
C ALA A 99 -48.70 -16.60 -45.42
N PRO A 100 -48.47 -15.30 -45.12
CA PRO A 100 -47.95 -14.71 -43.87
C PRO A 100 -48.75 -13.44 -43.44
N SER A 101 -48.47 -12.83 -42.27
CA SER A 101 -48.62 -11.37 -42.09
C SER A 101 -47.91 -10.81 -40.85
N THR A 102 -46.81 -10.11 -41.15
CA THR A 102 -46.07 -9.03 -40.47
C THR A 102 -46.67 -8.35 -39.22
N SER A 103 -45.80 -8.08 -38.23
CA SER A 103 -45.85 -6.84 -37.43
C SER A 103 -44.49 -6.42 -36.88
N GLN A 104 -44.34 -5.10 -36.74
CA GLN A 104 -43.13 -4.33 -36.50
C GLN A 104 -42.82 -4.13 -35.01
N ALA A 105 -41.52 -4.13 -34.72
CA ALA A 105 -40.70 -3.25 -33.87
C ALA A 105 -41.21 -2.66 -32.52
N PRO A 106 -40.28 -2.46 -31.56
CA PRO A 106 -40.57 -2.39 -30.13
C PRO A 106 -40.61 -0.97 -29.56
N ASN A 107 -41.05 -0.82 -28.31
CA ASN A 107 -40.72 0.37 -27.54
C ASN A 107 -40.48 0.12 -26.04
N PHE A 108 -39.54 0.92 -25.56
CA PHE A 108 -38.81 0.93 -24.30
C PHE A 108 -39.57 1.50 -23.09
N MET A 109 -38.92 1.34 -21.93
CA MET A 109 -39.00 2.10 -20.65
C MET A 109 -39.90 1.56 -19.52
N GLY A 110 -39.25 1.27 -18.38
CA GLY A 110 -39.86 1.12 -17.03
C GLY A 110 -40.30 2.47 -16.44
N PRO A 111 -40.43 2.68 -15.10
CA PRO A 111 -39.77 1.96 -13.99
C PRO A 111 -40.58 1.81 -12.65
N LEU A 112 -39.94 1.17 -11.66
CA LEU A 112 -39.94 1.42 -10.18
C LEU A 112 -41.23 1.42 -9.32
N GLY A 113 -41.15 0.74 -8.16
CA GLY A 113 -41.93 1.02 -6.94
C GLY A 113 -42.52 -0.23 -6.26
N HIS A 114 -41.81 -0.92 -5.36
CA HIS A 114 -41.82 -0.80 -3.88
C HIS A 114 -43.14 -1.16 -3.14
N SER A 115 -42.94 -2.03 -2.12
CA SER A 115 -43.60 -2.11 -0.80
C SER A 115 -44.74 -3.11 -0.53
N GLY A 116 -44.47 -3.94 0.49
CA GLY A 116 -45.39 -4.42 1.55
C GLY A 116 -46.38 -5.54 1.18
N THR A 117 -46.80 -6.46 2.05
CA THR A 117 -46.50 -6.83 3.45
C THR A 117 -47.32 -8.12 3.72
N ASN A 118 -46.77 -9.02 4.53
CA ASN A 118 -47.35 -9.98 5.48
C ASN A 118 -48.81 -10.48 5.38
N ALA A 119 -48.99 -11.80 5.53
CA ALA A 119 -49.91 -12.51 6.46
C ALA A 119 -49.84 -14.02 6.13
N GLU A 120 -49.30 -14.90 6.99
CA GLU A 120 -49.87 -15.51 8.22
C GLU A 120 -50.75 -16.76 7.98
N GLY A 121 -50.45 -17.80 8.77
CA GLY A 121 -51.29 -18.97 9.10
C GLY A 121 -51.10 -20.19 8.20
N GLU A 122 -51.01 -21.43 8.67
CA GLU A 122 -51.24 -22.01 10.00
C GLU A 122 -50.77 -23.48 10.01
N GLU A 123 -50.47 -23.99 11.22
CA GLU A 123 -50.56 -25.38 11.73
C GLU A 123 -49.72 -26.51 11.10
N LEU A 124 -48.96 -27.38 11.79
CA LEU A 124 -48.77 -27.90 13.17
C LEU A 124 -48.90 -29.44 13.15
N ASN A 125 -48.04 -30.08 13.95
CA ASN A 125 -48.00 -31.50 14.37
C ASN A 125 -47.28 -32.46 13.40
N GLY A 126 -46.37 -33.33 13.84
CA GLY A 126 -46.02 -33.73 15.18
C GLY A 126 -44.72 -34.56 15.20
N ASP A 127 -44.23 -34.68 16.42
CA ASP A 127 -42.91 -35.08 16.90
C ASP A 127 -42.62 -36.60 16.85
N GLN A 128 -41.33 -36.93 16.99
CA GLN A 128 -40.78 -38.13 17.69
C GLN A 128 -40.96 -39.52 16.99
N ASP A 129 -40.00 -40.44 16.91
CA ASP A 129 -38.74 -40.70 17.64
C ASP A 129 -37.82 -41.56 16.75
N GLU A 130 -36.51 -41.27 16.77
CA GLU A 130 -35.46 -42.24 16.43
C GLU A 130 -34.82 -42.75 17.73
N ALA A 131 -34.70 -44.07 17.87
CA ALA A 131 -33.80 -44.70 18.84
C ALA A 131 -33.16 -45.95 18.24
N SER A 132 -31.81 -45.91 18.19
CA SER A 132 -30.82 -47.00 18.39
C SER A 132 -30.89 -48.27 17.53
N ASP A 133 -29.83 -48.99 17.22
CA ASP A 133 -28.36 -48.91 17.29
C ASP A 133 -27.91 -50.31 16.78
N ASN A 134 -26.65 -50.41 16.36
CA ASN A 134 -25.85 -51.62 16.14
C ASN A 134 -26.01 -52.44 14.85
N GLY A 135 -24.90 -52.51 14.11
CA GLY A 135 -24.09 -53.73 14.20
C GLY A 135 -23.75 -54.47 12.89
N ALA A 136 -22.53 -54.21 12.42
CA ALA A 136 -21.57 -55.16 11.84
C ALA A 136 -21.74 -55.76 10.42
N ALA A 137 -20.77 -55.36 9.58
CA ALA A 137 -19.93 -56.19 8.71
C ALA A 137 -20.54 -56.93 7.50
N GLN A 138 -20.17 -56.48 6.30
CA GLN A 138 -19.47 -57.37 5.34
C GLN A 138 -18.79 -56.59 4.20
N THR A 139 -17.48 -56.80 4.12
CA THR A 139 -16.57 -56.52 3.01
C THR A 139 -17.08 -57.03 1.67
N LYS A 140 -17.16 -56.14 0.67
CA LYS A 140 -16.83 -56.46 -0.72
C LYS A 140 -15.94 -55.37 -1.31
N SER A 141 -14.87 -55.86 -1.90
CA SER A 141 -13.77 -55.19 -2.58
C SER A 141 -14.22 -54.40 -3.82
N ASP A 142 -14.09 -53.08 -3.77
CA ASP A 142 -14.00 -52.25 -4.98
C ASP A 142 -12.53 -51.94 -5.25
N GLU A 143 -11.92 -52.80 -6.07
CA GLU A 143 -10.66 -52.50 -6.73
C GLU A 143 -10.86 -51.37 -7.75
N LYS A 144 -10.31 -50.20 -7.40
CA LYS A 144 -9.58 -49.27 -8.28
C LYS A 144 -9.91 -49.35 -9.79
N GLN A 145 -10.81 -48.47 -10.25
CA GLN A 145 -10.56 -47.78 -11.52
C GLN A 145 -9.48 -46.72 -11.29
N LYS A 146 -8.22 -47.06 -11.63
CA LYS A 146 -7.20 -46.06 -11.95
C LYS A 146 -7.67 -45.35 -13.22
N GLY A 147 -8.20 -44.14 -13.10
CA GLY A 147 -8.49 -43.31 -14.26
C GLY A 147 -7.23 -43.09 -15.10
N GLU A 148 -7.34 -43.25 -16.41
CA GLU A 148 -6.33 -42.81 -17.36
C GLU A 148 -6.03 -41.32 -17.09
N GLY A 149 -4.74 -40.98 -16.99
CA GLY A 149 -4.32 -39.61 -16.69
C GLY A 149 -4.79 -38.62 -17.76
N VAL A 150 -5.11 -37.40 -17.35
CA VAL A 150 -5.48 -36.30 -18.24
C VAL A 150 -4.37 -36.09 -19.27
N LYS A 151 -4.70 -36.26 -20.56
CA LYS A 151 -3.74 -36.07 -21.67
C LYS A 151 -3.84 -34.64 -22.19
N VAL A 152 -2.85 -33.82 -21.83
CA VAL A 152 -2.73 -32.44 -22.33
C VAL A 152 -2.12 -32.47 -23.73
N LYS A 153 -2.82 -31.90 -24.73
CA LYS A 153 -2.29 -31.69 -26.08
C LYS A 153 -2.14 -30.20 -26.33
N VAL A 154 -0.94 -29.78 -26.73
CA VAL A 154 -0.59 -28.38 -27.00
C VAL A 154 -0.10 -28.27 -28.43
N ASP A 155 -0.79 -27.50 -29.26
CA ASP A 155 -0.29 -27.04 -30.54
C ASP A 155 0.32 -25.64 -30.32
N LEU A 156 1.60 -25.43 -30.65
CA LEU A 156 2.30 -24.15 -30.40
C LEU A 156 2.17 -23.14 -31.55
N GLU A 157 1.94 -23.63 -32.77
CA GLU A 157 1.76 -22.80 -33.96
C GLU A 157 0.56 -21.87 -33.76
N ASP A 158 0.78 -20.56 -33.89
CA ASP A 158 -0.22 -19.48 -33.70
C ASP A 158 -1.00 -19.58 -32.37
N ILE A 159 -0.34 -20.01 -31.29
CA ILE A 159 -0.99 -20.18 -29.98
C ILE A 159 -1.47 -18.86 -29.37
N ASP A 160 -0.81 -17.76 -29.69
CA ASP A 160 -1.21 -16.40 -29.32
C ASP A 160 -2.57 -16.01 -29.92
N GLN A 161 -2.89 -16.50 -31.13
CA GLN A 161 -4.18 -16.31 -31.79
C GLN A 161 -5.32 -17.11 -31.14
N ARG A 162 -4.99 -18.02 -30.20
CA ARG A 162 -5.95 -18.82 -29.41
C ARG A 162 -6.15 -18.30 -27.98
N ILE A 163 -5.63 -17.11 -27.68
CA ILE A 163 -5.84 -16.42 -26.41
C ILE A 163 -7.16 -15.64 -26.47
N LEU A 164 -8.10 -15.98 -25.57
CA LEU A 164 -9.42 -15.35 -25.49
C LEU A 164 -9.59 -14.70 -24.12
N ALA A 165 -10.18 -13.50 -24.09
CA ALA A 165 -10.55 -12.86 -22.84
C ALA A 165 -11.81 -13.52 -22.26
N LEU A 166 -11.83 -13.76 -20.95
CA LEU A 166 -13.07 -14.08 -20.25
C LEU A 166 -13.97 -12.82 -20.25
N PRO A 167 -15.31 -12.97 -20.34
CA PRO A 167 -16.25 -11.85 -20.41
C PRO A 167 -16.44 -11.15 -19.06
N LEU A 168 -15.37 -10.59 -18.52
CA LEU A 168 -15.30 -9.89 -17.23
C LEU A 168 -14.67 -8.50 -17.43
N PRO A 169 -15.06 -7.51 -16.61
CA PRO A 169 -14.38 -6.21 -16.62
C PRO A 169 -12.94 -6.35 -16.11
N ALA A 170 -12.03 -5.51 -16.60
CA ALA A 170 -10.68 -5.44 -16.06
C ALA A 170 -10.70 -4.97 -14.60
N ARG A 171 -10.08 -5.74 -13.70
CA ARG A 171 -9.91 -5.39 -12.27
C ARG A 171 -8.63 -6.01 -11.69
N SER A 172 -8.36 -5.76 -10.42
CA SER A 172 -7.16 -6.24 -9.73
C SER A 172 -7.29 -7.74 -9.35
N TYR A 173 -7.13 -8.63 -10.34
CA TYR A 173 -7.26 -10.09 -10.19
C TYR A 173 -5.94 -10.83 -9.96
N TYR A 174 -5.95 -11.88 -9.12
CA TYR A 174 -4.77 -12.68 -8.76
C TYR A 174 -5.12 -14.14 -8.44
N ALA A 175 -4.07 -14.96 -8.31
CA ALA A 175 -4.12 -16.29 -7.69
C ALA A 175 -5.17 -17.23 -8.30
N LEU A 176 -5.18 -17.37 -9.62
CA LEU A 176 -6.11 -18.24 -10.34
C LEU A 176 -5.85 -19.72 -10.05
N GLN A 177 -6.91 -20.50 -9.82
CA GLN A 177 -6.85 -21.95 -9.68
C GLN A 177 -8.13 -22.59 -10.25
N ALA A 178 -7.98 -23.59 -11.13
CA ALA A 178 -9.10 -24.33 -11.69
C ALA A 178 -9.73 -25.29 -10.65
N ALA A 179 -11.04 -25.46 -10.73
CA ALA A 179 -11.84 -26.35 -9.91
C ALA A 179 -12.64 -27.33 -10.77
N GLU A 180 -13.34 -28.27 -10.14
CA GLU A 180 -14.24 -29.17 -10.85
C GLU A 180 -15.38 -28.41 -11.56
N ASN A 181 -16.08 -29.10 -12.46
CA ASN A 181 -17.22 -28.57 -13.23
C ASN A 181 -16.90 -27.39 -14.16
N GLY A 182 -15.62 -27.16 -14.48
CA GLY A 182 -15.22 -26.09 -15.39
C GLY A 182 -15.25 -24.70 -14.72
N ARG A 183 -15.00 -24.64 -13.41
CA ARG A 183 -14.92 -23.37 -12.68
C ARG A 183 -13.47 -22.90 -12.54
N LEU A 184 -13.27 -21.60 -12.66
CA LEU A 184 -11.99 -20.93 -12.40
C LEU A 184 -12.15 -20.03 -11.16
N PHE A 185 -11.48 -20.36 -10.07
CA PHE A 185 -11.42 -19.50 -8.88
C PHE A 185 -10.33 -18.46 -9.03
N TYR A 186 -10.53 -17.28 -8.45
CA TYR A 186 -9.56 -16.19 -8.43
C TYR A 186 -9.85 -15.20 -7.30
N LEU A 187 -8.80 -14.49 -6.87
CA LEU A 187 -8.91 -13.39 -5.92
C LEU A 187 -9.07 -12.05 -6.65
N GLU A 188 -9.88 -11.17 -6.08
CA GLU A 188 -10.01 -9.77 -6.47
C GLU A 188 -9.63 -8.87 -5.30
N SER A 189 -8.70 -7.94 -5.54
CA SER A 189 -8.38 -6.88 -4.58
C SER A 189 -9.39 -5.75 -4.71
N ILE A 190 -10.09 -5.47 -3.60
CA ILE A 190 -11.07 -4.39 -3.51
C ILE A 190 -10.47 -3.26 -2.69
N SER A 191 -10.49 -2.05 -3.26
CA SER A 191 -9.94 -0.86 -2.62
C SER A 191 -10.58 -0.62 -1.25
N ARG A 192 -9.75 -0.39 -0.22
CA ARG A 192 -10.15 -0.17 1.19
C ARG A 192 -10.84 -1.35 1.88
N GLN A 193 -10.79 -2.54 1.30
CA GLN A 193 -11.25 -3.76 1.94
C GLN A 193 -10.08 -4.47 2.64
N ASN A 194 -10.34 -5.02 3.84
CA ASN A 194 -9.40 -5.93 4.47
C ASN A 194 -9.61 -7.36 3.90
N GLY A 195 -8.57 -7.91 3.29
CA GLY A 195 -8.64 -9.16 2.53
C GLY A 195 -9.26 -8.98 1.13
N TYR A 196 -9.21 -10.05 0.36
CA TYR A 196 -9.69 -10.17 -1.01
C TYR A 196 -11.12 -10.71 -1.07
N SER A 197 -11.81 -10.43 -2.17
CA SER A 197 -12.99 -11.21 -2.58
C SER A 197 -12.51 -12.46 -3.33
N LEU A 198 -12.92 -13.65 -2.89
CA LEU A 198 -12.71 -14.88 -3.63
C LEU A 198 -13.93 -15.11 -4.53
N ASN A 199 -13.71 -15.08 -5.84
CA ASN A 199 -14.73 -15.27 -6.85
C ASN A 199 -14.47 -16.57 -7.62
N TYR A 200 -15.48 -17.06 -8.32
CA TYR A 200 -15.30 -18.05 -9.37
C TYR A 200 -15.93 -17.56 -10.67
N PHE A 201 -15.41 -18.04 -11.80
CA PHE A 201 -16.02 -17.94 -13.12
C PHE A 201 -16.45 -19.34 -13.57
N ASP A 202 -17.71 -19.52 -13.91
CA ASP A 202 -18.23 -20.75 -14.48
C ASP A 202 -18.11 -20.70 -16.00
N MET A 203 -17.32 -21.60 -16.58
CA MET A 203 -17.04 -21.61 -18.02
C MET A 203 -18.27 -21.99 -18.86
N LYS A 204 -19.21 -22.75 -18.29
CA LYS A 204 -20.43 -23.17 -19.01
C LYS A 204 -21.46 -22.06 -19.00
N GLU A 205 -21.72 -21.49 -17.83
CA GLU A 205 -22.70 -20.40 -17.69
C GLU A 205 -22.16 -19.05 -18.16
N ARG A 206 -20.83 -18.95 -18.36
CA ARG A 206 -20.10 -17.74 -18.75
C ARG A 206 -20.33 -16.58 -17.77
N LYS A 207 -20.44 -16.91 -16.48
CA LYS A 207 -20.78 -15.97 -15.39
C LYS A 207 -19.78 -16.07 -14.26
N SER A 208 -19.58 -14.95 -13.56
CA SER A 208 -18.82 -14.92 -12.32
C SER A 208 -19.70 -14.58 -11.13
N GLU A 209 -19.42 -15.24 -10.01
CA GLU A 209 -20.04 -14.95 -8.72
C GLU A 209 -19.00 -14.87 -7.60
N GLN A 210 -19.32 -14.07 -6.59
CA GLN A 210 -18.55 -14.03 -5.36
C GLN A 210 -18.83 -15.29 -4.52
N PHE A 211 -17.76 -16.04 -4.27
CA PHE A 211 -17.78 -17.25 -3.45
C PHE A 211 -17.65 -16.94 -1.96
N LEU A 212 -16.62 -16.18 -1.60
CA LEU A 212 -16.33 -15.76 -0.22
C LEU A 212 -15.82 -14.32 -0.21
N ASP A 213 -16.08 -13.61 0.88
CA ASP A 213 -15.53 -12.28 1.13
C ASP A 213 -14.48 -12.33 2.25
N LYS A 214 -13.60 -11.32 2.31
CA LYS A 214 -12.53 -11.18 3.31
C LYS A 214 -11.66 -12.42 3.42
N VAL A 215 -11.09 -12.85 2.29
CA VAL A 215 -10.13 -13.96 2.20
C VAL A 215 -8.72 -13.38 2.09
N SER A 216 -7.76 -13.85 2.89
CA SER A 216 -6.35 -13.46 2.78
C SER A 216 -5.59 -14.29 1.75
N ALA A 217 -5.91 -15.59 1.65
CA ALA A 217 -5.31 -16.54 0.71
C ALA A 217 -6.20 -17.80 0.59
N TYR A 218 -6.05 -18.54 -0.51
CA TYR A 218 -6.70 -19.84 -0.69
C TYR A 218 -5.83 -20.84 -1.45
N TRP A 219 -6.12 -22.13 -1.25
CA TRP A 219 -5.44 -23.26 -1.87
C TRP A 219 -6.49 -24.30 -2.28
N MET A 220 -6.47 -24.68 -3.56
CA MET A 220 -7.37 -25.65 -4.15
C MET A 220 -6.82 -27.07 -4.00
N THR A 221 -7.68 -28.06 -3.77
CA THR A 221 -7.28 -29.47 -3.86
C THR A 221 -6.94 -29.85 -5.30
N TYR A 222 -6.07 -30.84 -5.50
CA TYR A 222 -5.69 -31.32 -6.84
C TYR A 222 -6.89 -31.67 -7.75
N ASN A 223 -7.96 -32.21 -7.17
CA ASN A 223 -9.18 -32.57 -7.88
C ASN A 223 -10.21 -31.43 -7.99
N GLY A 224 -9.91 -30.24 -7.47
CA GLY A 224 -10.77 -29.07 -7.54
C GLY A 224 -12.05 -29.11 -6.72
N LYS A 225 -12.24 -30.11 -5.86
CA LYS A 225 -13.50 -30.33 -5.12
C LYS A 225 -13.61 -29.51 -3.84
N LYS A 226 -12.47 -29.18 -3.23
CA LYS A 226 -12.42 -28.45 -1.97
C LYS A 226 -11.32 -27.39 -2.05
N LEU A 227 -11.46 -26.37 -1.23
CA LEU A 227 -10.41 -25.40 -1.01
C LEU A 227 -10.18 -25.16 0.49
N LEU A 228 -8.94 -24.92 0.86
CA LEU A 228 -8.54 -24.32 2.12
C LEU A 228 -8.46 -22.81 1.90
N TYR A 229 -8.99 -22.01 2.81
CA TYR A 229 -8.77 -20.57 2.79
C TYR A 229 -8.40 -20.04 4.18
N ARG A 230 -7.73 -18.89 4.19
CA ARG A 230 -7.41 -18.13 5.40
C ARG A 230 -8.17 -16.82 5.38
N SER A 231 -8.85 -16.46 6.47
CA SER A 231 -9.43 -15.11 6.63
C SER A 231 -8.48 -14.18 7.40
N PRO A 232 -8.60 -12.84 7.27
CA PRO A 232 -7.83 -11.88 8.05
C PRO A 232 -8.02 -11.99 9.57
N THR A 233 -9.19 -12.44 10.02
CA THR A 233 -9.63 -12.37 11.43
C THR A 233 -9.98 -13.72 12.05
N ASP A 234 -10.25 -14.74 11.23
CA ASP A 234 -10.97 -15.95 11.63
C ASP A 234 -10.21 -17.26 11.39
N GLY A 235 -8.90 -17.19 11.16
CA GLY A 235 -8.07 -18.38 10.97
C GLY A 235 -8.34 -19.11 9.65
N TYR A 236 -8.25 -20.44 9.67
CA TYR A 236 -8.35 -21.30 8.47
C TYR A 236 -9.67 -22.06 8.42
N ALA A 237 -10.20 -22.29 7.23
CA ALA A 237 -11.37 -23.14 7.00
C ALA A 237 -11.27 -23.92 5.68
N ILE A 238 -11.94 -25.07 5.62
CA ILE A 238 -12.01 -25.93 4.43
C ILE A 238 -13.46 -25.98 3.97
N VAL A 239 -13.70 -25.71 2.69
CA VAL A 239 -15.04 -25.69 2.09
C VAL A 239 -15.05 -26.43 0.75
N GLU A 240 -16.23 -26.92 0.34
CA GLU A 240 -16.43 -27.52 -0.97
C GLU A 240 -16.62 -26.45 -2.04
N THR A 241 -16.18 -26.69 -3.28
CA THR A 241 -16.20 -25.69 -4.37
C THR A 241 -17.50 -25.67 -5.16
N LYS A 242 -18.32 -26.71 -5.02
CA LYS A 242 -19.57 -26.89 -5.77
C LYS A 242 -20.62 -25.85 -5.41
N GLU A 243 -20.70 -25.46 -4.14
CA GLU A 243 -21.73 -24.55 -3.63
C GLU A 243 -21.11 -23.51 -2.72
N LYS A 244 -21.71 -22.32 -2.69
CA LYS A 244 -21.27 -21.24 -1.81
C LYS A 244 -21.41 -21.70 -0.34
N PRO A 245 -20.34 -21.62 0.47
CA PRO A 245 -20.43 -22.04 1.87
C PRO A 245 -21.37 -21.13 2.65
N LYS A 246 -22.04 -21.69 3.67
CA LYS A 246 -22.85 -20.93 4.62
C LYS A 246 -21.96 -19.91 5.35
N ALA A 247 -22.54 -18.76 5.73
CA ALA A 247 -21.79 -17.68 6.39
C ALA A 247 -21.10 -18.11 7.69
N ASN A 248 -21.62 -19.13 8.37
CA ASN A 248 -21.15 -19.65 9.66
C ASN A 248 -20.60 -21.09 9.57
N HIS A 249 -20.02 -21.47 8.43
CA HIS A 249 -19.41 -22.79 8.29
C HIS A 249 -18.23 -23.01 9.25
N ASP A 250 -17.91 -24.28 9.50
CA ASP A 250 -16.92 -24.68 10.49
C ASP A 250 -15.51 -24.23 10.12
N LYS A 251 -14.80 -23.71 11.14
CA LYS A 251 -13.39 -23.33 11.07
C LYS A 251 -12.52 -24.43 11.64
N LEU A 252 -11.25 -24.48 11.21
CA LEU A 252 -10.28 -25.40 11.78
C LEU A 252 -9.98 -25.01 13.24
N LYS A 253 -10.19 -25.96 14.16
CA LYS A 253 -9.90 -25.80 15.59
C LYS A 253 -8.42 -26.08 15.85
N LEU A 254 -7.58 -25.08 15.63
CA LEU A 254 -6.12 -25.18 15.78
C LEU A 254 -5.61 -24.88 17.20
N ASN A 255 -6.47 -24.43 18.11
CA ASN A 255 -6.11 -24.02 19.47
C ASN A 255 -5.62 -25.16 20.38
N LYS A 256 -5.81 -26.42 19.97
CA LYS A 256 -5.27 -27.61 20.65
C LYS A 256 -4.05 -28.20 19.94
N MET A 257 -3.56 -27.53 18.88
CA MET A 257 -2.33 -27.93 18.21
C MET A 257 -1.16 -27.45 19.07
N GLU A 258 -0.42 -28.39 19.62
CA GLU A 258 0.75 -28.14 20.44
C GLU A 258 1.99 -28.60 19.68
N VAL A 259 3.09 -27.89 19.87
CA VAL A 259 4.39 -28.24 19.32
C VAL A 259 5.35 -28.36 20.49
N GLN A 260 6.15 -29.43 20.50
CA GLN A 260 7.22 -29.56 21.47
C GLN A 260 8.38 -28.67 21.02
N VAL A 261 8.76 -27.71 21.87
CA VAL A 261 9.82 -26.74 21.60
C VAL A 261 11.05 -27.09 22.45
N ASP A 262 12.23 -27.15 21.82
CA ASP A 262 13.52 -27.16 22.52
C ASP A 262 14.26 -25.88 22.15
N PRO A 263 14.12 -24.79 22.93
CA PRO A 263 14.69 -23.51 22.57
C PRO A 263 16.19 -23.59 22.30
N ARG A 264 16.94 -24.39 23.07
CA ARG A 264 18.40 -24.47 22.89
C ARG A 264 18.76 -25.19 21.58
N ALA A 265 17.99 -26.20 21.17
CA ALA A 265 18.21 -26.84 19.88
C ALA A 265 17.79 -25.94 18.71
N GLU A 266 16.65 -25.28 18.83
CA GLU A 266 16.12 -24.37 17.81
C GLU A 266 17.02 -23.15 17.63
N TRP A 267 17.52 -22.54 18.71
CA TRP A 267 18.46 -21.42 18.65
C TRP A 267 19.77 -21.80 17.94
N ARG A 268 20.25 -23.04 18.10
CA ARG A 268 21.41 -23.55 17.35
C ARG A 268 21.11 -23.68 15.86
N GLN A 269 19.91 -24.17 15.50
CA GLN A 269 19.50 -24.24 14.09
C GLN A 269 19.34 -22.83 13.51
N MET A 270 18.69 -21.91 14.22
CA MET A 270 18.48 -20.54 13.76
C MET A 270 19.80 -19.79 13.60
N PHE A 271 20.80 -20.03 14.46
CA PHE A 271 22.14 -19.50 14.24
C PHE A 271 22.74 -19.96 12.90
N GLU A 272 22.61 -21.24 12.56
CA GLU A 272 23.04 -21.75 11.25
C GLU A 272 22.24 -21.17 10.09
N GLU A 273 20.95 -20.91 10.31
CA GLU A 273 20.10 -20.27 9.32
C GLU A 273 20.49 -18.81 9.09
N VAL A 274 20.71 -18.02 10.14
CA VAL A 274 21.22 -16.64 10.04
C VAL A 274 22.57 -16.60 9.33
N ARG A 275 23.50 -17.51 9.69
CA ARG A 275 24.77 -17.68 9.00
C ARG A 275 24.59 -17.86 7.49
N ARG A 276 23.67 -18.73 7.07
CA ARG A 276 23.38 -18.99 5.65
C ARG A 276 22.68 -17.81 5.00
N ILE A 277 21.73 -17.18 5.67
CA ILE A 277 21.02 -16.01 5.16
C ILE A 277 21.99 -14.89 4.83
N GLN A 278 22.91 -14.56 5.75
CA GLN A 278 23.94 -13.55 5.46
C GLN A 278 24.85 -13.98 4.30
N ARG A 279 25.36 -15.22 4.30
CA ARG A 279 26.24 -15.70 3.23
C ARG A 279 25.58 -15.69 1.84
N ASP A 280 24.33 -16.13 1.75
CA ASP A 280 23.65 -16.42 0.48
C ASP A 280 22.97 -15.18 -0.12
N PHE A 281 22.64 -14.19 0.70
CA PHE A 281 21.83 -13.03 0.28
C PHE A 281 22.52 -11.67 0.46
N PHE A 282 23.67 -11.59 1.12
CA PHE A 282 24.42 -10.34 1.22
C PHE A 282 24.88 -9.88 -0.17
N TYR A 283 24.78 -8.57 -0.43
CA TYR A 283 24.95 -8.02 -1.78
C TYR A 283 26.38 -8.21 -2.33
N ASP A 284 27.38 -8.17 -1.45
CA ASP A 284 28.77 -8.45 -1.77
C ASP A 284 29.10 -9.88 -1.38
N ALA A 285 29.35 -10.76 -2.36
CA ALA A 285 29.70 -12.15 -2.11
C ALA A 285 31.01 -12.31 -1.31
N ALA A 286 31.89 -11.30 -1.30
CA ALA A 286 33.09 -11.27 -0.47
C ALA A 286 32.84 -10.77 0.96
N MET A 287 31.60 -10.38 1.27
CA MET A 287 31.15 -9.93 2.59
C MET A 287 31.99 -8.77 3.15
N HIS A 288 32.32 -7.79 2.30
CA HIS A 288 33.23 -6.68 2.63
C HIS A 288 34.65 -7.12 3.04
N GLY A 289 35.05 -8.33 2.66
CA GLY A 289 36.32 -8.95 3.05
C GLY A 289 36.30 -9.61 4.43
N ALA A 290 35.15 -9.69 5.10
CA ALA A 290 35.02 -10.36 6.38
C ALA A 290 35.13 -11.89 6.25
N ASP A 291 35.91 -12.53 7.12
CA ASP A 291 35.90 -13.99 7.25
C ASP A 291 34.66 -14.42 8.03
N TRP A 292 33.56 -14.61 7.30
CA TRP A 292 32.25 -14.92 7.90
C TRP A 292 32.22 -16.25 8.66
N ASP A 293 33.02 -17.22 8.23
CA ASP A 293 33.16 -18.50 8.93
C ASP A 293 33.85 -18.29 10.28
N ALA A 294 34.94 -17.50 10.32
CA ALA A 294 35.63 -17.15 11.56
C ALA A 294 34.79 -16.29 12.51
N ILE A 295 34.01 -15.34 11.98
CA ILE A 295 33.04 -14.55 12.77
C ILE A 295 32.01 -15.50 13.40
N CYS A 296 31.35 -16.34 12.60
CA CYS A 296 30.40 -17.31 13.12
C CYS A 296 31.02 -18.23 14.19
N ALA A 297 32.27 -18.67 14.00
CA ALA A 297 32.98 -19.48 14.99
C ALA A 297 33.24 -18.74 16.32
N THR A 298 33.44 -17.42 16.27
CA THR A 298 33.61 -16.56 17.44
C THR A 298 32.31 -16.39 18.23
N TYR A 299 31.18 -16.25 17.53
CA TYR A 299 29.88 -16.01 18.17
C TYR A 299 29.16 -17.30 18.61
N ARG A 300 29.41 -18.43 17.95
CA ARG A 300 28.73 -19.71 18.22
C ARG A 300 28.79 -20.19 19.69
N PRO A 301 29.91 -20.11 20.43
CA PRO A 301 29.97 -20.58 21.82
C PRO A 301 28.99 -19.86 22.74
N TRP A 302 28.63 -18.61 22.44
CA TRP A 302 27.71 -17.80 23.25
C TRP A 302 26.27 -18.34 23.25
N LEU A 303 25.89 -19.17 22.27
CA LEU A 303 24.61 -19.88 22.27
C LEU A 303 24.37 -20.71 23.53
N ALA A 304 25.43 -21.18 24.20
CA ALA A 304 25.31 -21.90 25.47
C ALA A 304 24.76 -21.01 26.61
N HIS A 305 24.95 -19.69 26.50
CA HIS A 305 24.62 -18.70 27.51
C HIS A 305 23.33 -17.91 27.22
N VAL A 306 22.74 -18.07 26.03
CA VAL A 306 21.41 -17.54 25.72
C VAL A 306 20.41 -18.15 26.69
N GLY A 307 19.69 -17.30 27.42
CA GLY A 307 18.66 -17.70 28.38
C GLY A 307 17.25 -17.31 27.94
N HIS A 308 17.14 -16.30 27.08
CA HIS A 308 15.89 -15.77 26.57
C HIS A 308 16.00 -15.47 25.07
N ARG A 309 14.87 -15.47 24.34
CA ARG A 309 14.85 -15.20 22.90
C ARG A 309 15.40 -13.80 22.54
N HIS A 310 15.28 -12.85 23.45
CA HIS A 310 15.89 -11.51 23.31
C HIS A 310 17.42 -11.57 23.31
N ASP A 311 18.04 -12.43 24.14
CA ASP A 311 19.49 -12.63 24.16
C ASP A 311 19.98 -13.18 22.81
N LEU A 312 19.17 -14.00 22.14
CA LEU A 312 19.48 -14.51 20.81
C LEU A 312 19.42 -13.40 19.75
N ASN A 313 18.43 -12.49 19.82
CA ASN A 313 18.39 -11.32 18.93
C ASN A 313 19.63 -10.43 19.14
N PHE A 314 20.03 -10.21 20.40
CA PHE A 314 21.25 -9.48 20.71
C PHE A 314 22.49 -10.17 20.12
N LEU A 315 22.63 -11.48 20.29
CA LEU A 315 23.74 -12.25 19.73
C LEU A 315 23.81 -12.14 18.20
N PHE A 316 22.67 -12.23 17.52
CA PHE A 316 22.59 -12.06 16.07
C PHE A 316 22.94 -10.63 15.65
N ALA A 317 22.48 -9.61 16.36
CA ALA A 317 22.79 -8.21 16.07
C ALA A 317 24.31 -7.96 16.14
N GLU A 318 24.96 -8.42 17.21
CA GLU A 318 26.42 -8.27 17.38
C GLU A 318 27.19 -9.00 16.28
N MET A 319 26.81 -10.25 15.98
CA MET A 319 27.46 -11.05 14.92
C MET A 319 27.30 -10.41 13.54
N MET A 320 26.10 -9.93 13.21
CA MET A 320 25.82 -9.28 11.92
C MET A 320 26.47 -7.88 11.82
N GLY A 321 26.69 -7.21 12.95
CA GLY A 321 27.36 -5.90 13.01
C GLY A 321 28.79 -5.92 12.48
N GLU A 322 29.46 -7.06 12.54
CA GLU A 322 30.82 -7.26 11.98
C GLU A 322 30.88 -7.10 10.45
N LEU A 323 29.74 -7.09 9.76
CA LEU A 323 29.67 -6.81 8.31
C LEU A 323 29.74 -5.31 7.99
N VAL A 324 29.65 -4.43 8.99
CA VAL A 324 29.81 -2.96 8.86
C VAL A 324 28.93 -2.40 7.73
N VAL A 325 27.63 -2.57 7.88
CA VAL A 325 26.64 -2.25 6.84
C VAL A 325 25.30 -1.88 7.46
N GLY A 326 24.65 -0.86 6.91
CA GLY A 326 23.29 -0.47 7.25
C GLY A 326 22.27 -1.57 6.90
N HIS A 327 21.08 -1.49 7.49
CA HIS A 327 19.99 -2.43 7.26
C HIS A 327 20.25 -3.91 7.60
N ALA A 328 21.28 -4.21 8.40
CA ALA A 328 21.44 -5.52 9.04
C ALA A 328 20.56 -5.59 10.31
N TYR A 329 19.28 -5.89 10.13
CA TYR A 329 18.27 -5.90 11.19
C TYR A 329 17.99 -7.31 11.68
N VAL A 330 17.55 -7.40 12.94
CA VAL A 330 17.07 -8.61 13.57
C VAL A 330 15.90 -8.27 14.50
N GLY A 331 14.89 -9.14 14.57
CA GLY A 331 13.76 -8.93 15.46
C GLY A 331 12.76 -10.07 15.50
N GLY A 332 11.72 -9.87 16.31
CA GLY A 332 10.65 -10.84 16.50
C GLY A 332 11.12 -12.12 17.19
N GLY A 333 10.46 -13.22 16.83
CA GLY A 333 10.62 -14.53 17.45
C GLY A 333 9.59 -14.77 18.55
N ASP A 334 9.72 -15.92 19.20
CA ASP A 334 8.88 -16.32 20.32
C ASP A 334 9.29 -15.55 21.60
N LEU A 335 8.73 -14.34 21.75
CA LEU A 335 8.95 -13.43 22.88
C LEU A 335 7.68 -13.36 23.74
N ASP A 336 7.88 -13.38 25.07
CA ASP A 336 6.80 -13.13 26.02
C ASP A 336 6.13 -11.76 25.74
N ARG A 337 4.80 -11.77 25.60
CA ARG A 337 4.01 -10.54 25.45
C ARG A 337 3.38 -10.17 26.77
N VAL A 338 3.77 -9.02 27.31
CA VAL A 338 3.12 -8.42 28.48
C VAL A 338 1.88 -7.66 28.01
N GLU A 339 0.77 -7.81 28.74
CA GLU A 339 -0.44 -7.03 28.47
C GLU A 339 -0.16 -5.54 28.73
N SER A 340 -0.29 -4.71 27.68
CA SER A 340 -0.12 -3.27 27.79
C SER A 340 -1.42 -2.61 28.22
N LEU A 341 -1.38 -1.87 29.33
CA LEU A 341 -2.50 -1.01 29.74
C LEU A 341 -2.48 0.28 28.94
N SER A 342 -3.50 0.51 28.11
CA SER A 342 -3.60 1.74 27.33
C SER A 342 -3.93 2.94 28.23
N VAL A 343 -3.15 4.00 28.15
CA VAL A 343 -3.41 5.27 28.84
C VAL A 343 -4.08 6.24 27.89
N GLY A 344 -5.15 6.90 28.33
CA GLY A 344 -5.82 7.93 27.55
C GLY A 344 -5.03 9.24 27.55
N LEU A 345 -4.85 9.83 26.38
CA LEU A 345 -4.17 11.11 26.19
C LEU A 345 -5.14 12.15 25.63
N LEU A 346 -4.92 13.43 25.92
CA LEU A 346 -5.86 14.52 25.62
C LEU A 346 -5.45 15.42 24.44
N GLY A 347 -4.27 15.17 23.86
CA GLY A 347 -3.65 16.06 22.88
C GLY A 347 -3.14 17.35 23.50
N ALA A 348 -2.46 17.29 24.66
CA ALA A 348 -2.08 18.51 25.39
C ALA A 348 -0.74 18.41 26.14
N ASP A 349 -0.13 19.57 26.38
CA ASP A 349 0.95 19.75 27.36
C ASP A 349 0.38 20.39 28.63
N TYR A 350 0.99 20.08 29.77
CA TYR A 350 0.54 20.53 31.09
C TYR A 350 1.66 21.20 31.86
N ARG A 351 1.30 22.08 32.80
CA ARG A 351 2.20 22.63 33.82
C ARG A 351 1.52 22.65 35.17
N VAL A 352 2.28 22.57 36.24
CA VAL A 352 1.75 22.69 37.60
C VAL A 352 1.73 24.16 38.02
N VAL A 353 0.57 24.66 38.42
CA VAL A 353 0.36 26.01 38.96
C VAL A 353 -0.50 25.88 40.22
N ASP A 354 -0.01 26.42 41.34
CA ASP A 354 -0.67 26.37 42.65
C ASP A 354 -1.10 24.95 43.10
N GLY A 355 -0.33 23.94 42.72
CA GLY A 355 -0.59 22.53 43.05
C GLY A 355 -1.56 21.80 42.11
N TYR A 356 -2.09 22.47 41.08
CA TYR A 356 -3.01 21.90 40.10
C TYR A 356 -2.40 21.84 38.70
N TYR A 357 -2.88 20.90 37.88
CA TYR A 357 -2.49 20.80 36.47
C TYR A 357 -3.26 21.80 35.62
N GLN A 358 -2.54 22.76 35.05
CA GLN A 358 -3.04 23.70 34.06
C GLN A 358 -2.64 23.23 32.65
N ILE A 359 -3.56 23.32 31.71
CA ILE A 359 -3.31 23.03 30.29
C ILE A 359 -2.40 24.14 29.74
N ALA A 360 -1.16 23.78 29.42
CA ALA A 360 -0.17 24.71 28.90
C ALA A 360 -0.31 24.90 27.39
N ARG A 361 -0.68 23.84 26.67
CA ARG A 361 -0.87 23.85 25.21
C ARG A 361 -1.89 22.80 24.80
N ILE A 362 -2.73 23.12 23.82
CA ILE A 362 -3.60 22.16 23.15
C ILE A 362 -3.08 21.92 21.73
N TYR A 363 -2.83 20.66 21.38
CA TYR A 363 -2.45 20.26 20.03
C TYR A 363 -3.71 20.14 19.16
N HIS A 364 -4.05 21.24 18.50
CA HIS A 364 -5.16 21.27 17.56
C HIS A 364 -4.98 20.23 16.46
N GLY A 365 -5.97 19.35 16.34
CA GLY A 365 -6.08 18.37 15.28
C GLY A 365 -6.94 18.86 14.11
N GLU A 366 -7.27 17.93 13.23
CA GLU A 366 -8.29 18.09 12.21
C GLU A 366 -9.40 17.11 12.54
N ASN A 367 -10.31 17.43 13.47
CA ASN A 367 -11.26 16.45 14.05
C ASN A 367 -12.18 15.74 13.03
N TRP A 368 -12.25 16.21 11.78
CA TRP A 368 -12.92 15.53 10.67
C TRP A 368 -12.08 14.38 10.06
N ARG A 369 -10.80 14.26 10.43
CA ARG A 369 -9.88 13.15 10.14
C ARG A 369 -9.69 12.30 11.40
N PRO A 370 -10.12 11.02 11.38
CA PRO A 370 -10.04 10.15 12.54
C PRO A 370 -8.64 10.08 13.19
N GLU A 371 -7.58 10.09 12.37
CA GLU A 371 -6.17 9.99 12.78
C GLU A 371 -5.60 11.27 13.42
N LEU A 372 -6.28 12.42 13.26
CA LEU A 372 -5.92 13.70 13.86
C LEU A 372 -7.01 14.21 14.82
N ARG A 373 -7.75 13.29 15.45
CA ARG A 373 -8.73 13.66 16.47
C ARG A 373 -8.02 14.19 17.71
N SER A 374 -8.31 15.44 18.06
CA SER A 374 -7.86 16.11 19.28
C SER A 374 -9.02 16.18 20.29
N PRO A 375 -8.95 15.42 21.41
CA PRO A 375 -10.04 15.30 22.36
C PRO A 375 -10.56 16.63 22.91
N LEU A 376 -9.66 17.58 23.23
CA LEU A 376 -10.04 18.84 23.88
C LEU A 376 -10.66 19.86 22.92
N THR A 377 -10.51 19.68 21.61
CA THR A 377 -11.02 20.61 20.59
C THR A 377 -12.29 20.11 19.92
N GLU A 378 -12.88 19.02 20.41
CA GLU A 378 -14.17 18.54 19.91
C GLU A 378 -15.29 19.55 20.21
N PRO A 379 -16.25 19.75 19.27
CA PRO A 379 -17.38 20.63 19.50
C PRO A 379 -18.13 20.29 20.78
N GLY A 380 -18.30 21.26 21.67
CA GLY A 380 -19.01 21.10 22.94
C GLY A 380 -18.11 20.85 24.16
N VAL A 381 -16.84 20.47 23.98
CA VAL A 381 -15.89 20.31 25.11
C VAL A 381 -15.53 21.68 25.70
N ASN A 382 -15.32 22.69 24.84
CA ASN A 382 -15.10 24.10 25.20
C ASN A 382 -13.95 24.31 26.21
N VAL A 383 -12.92 23.46 26.23
CA VAL A 383 -11.73 23.60 27.10
C VAL A 383 -10.68 24.43 26.40
N ASN A 384 -10.03 25.34 27.13
CA ASN A 384 -9.03 26.25 26.58
C ASN A 384 -7.65 26.05 27.23
N GLU A 385 -6.60 26.48 26.52
CA GLU A 385 -5.29 26.68 27.13
C GLU A 385 -5.42 27.64 28.33
N GLY A 386 -4.80 27.30 29.46
CA GLY A 386 -4.94 28.01 30.72
C GLY A 386 -6.01 27.45 31.66
N ASP A 387 -6.93 26.59 31.19
CA ASP A 387 -7.86 25.89 32.08
C ASP A 387 -7.12 24.84 32.93
N PHE A 388 -7.62 24.58 34.13
CA PHE A 388 -7.15 23.60 35.08
C PHE A 388 -7.97 22.31 34.99
N ILE A 389 -7.29 21.15 35.04
CA ILE A 389 -7.94 19.84 35.20
C ILE A 389 -7.91 19.51 36.69
N LEU A 390 -9.10 19.52 37.30
CA LEU A 390 -9.29 19.37 38.74
C LEU A 390 -9.67 17.94 39.15
N ALA A 391 -10.31 17.19 38.25
CA ALA A 391 -10.65 15.78 38.47
C ALA A 391 -10.79 15.03 37.14
N VAL A 392 -10.54 13.73 37.19
CA VAL A 392 -10.75 12.79 36.08
C VAL A 392 -11.64 11.65 36.58
N ASN A 393 -12.76 11.38 35.92
CA ASN A 393 -13.75 10.39 36.38
C ASN A 393 -14.20 10.61 37.83
N GLY A 394 -14.36 11.87 38.22
CA GLY A 394 -14.73 12.29 39.57
C GLY A 394 -13.62 12.16 40.62
N GLN A 395 -12.46 11.59 40.28
CA GLN A 395 -11.30 11.50 41.16
C GLN A 395 -10.50 12.81 41.11
N PRO A 396 -10.32 13.52 42.24
CA PRO A 396 -9.54 14.75 42.28
C PRO A 396 -8.10 14.54 41.77
N LEU A 397 -7.64 15.48 40.96
CA LEU A 397 -6.29 15.50 40.39
C LEU A 397 -5.53 16.72 40.90
N GLN A 398 -4.46 16.47 41.64
CA GLN A 398 -3.52 17.48 42.13
C GLN A 398 -2.09 16.94 42.05
N ALA A 399 -1.12 17.82 41.88
CA ALA A 399 0.29 17.45 42.00
C ALA A 399 0.59 17.03 43.47
N PRO A 400 1.47 16.04 43.70
CA PRO A 400 2.39 15.41 42.76
C PRO A 400 1.83 14.14 42.08
N THR A 401 0.53 13.83 42.18
CA THR A 401 -0.07 12.69 41.46
C THR A 401 0.23 12.84 39.97
N ASN A 402 0.76 11.79 39.34
CA ASN A 402 1.04 11.80 37.92
C ASN A 402 -0.27 11.97 37.15
N ILE A 403 -0.38 13.01 36.31
CA ILE A 403 -1.58 13.30 35.53
C ILE A 403 -2.09 12.08 34.76
N TYR A 404 -1.18 11.27 34.20
CA TYR A 404 -1.52 10.12 33.37
C TYR A 404 -2.10 8.95 34.17
N GLN A 405 -1.86 8.89 35.47
CA GLN A 405 -2.32 7.78 36.33
C GLN A 405 -3.85 7.66 36.34
N LEU A 406 -4.56 8.79 36.37
CA LEU A 406 -6.03 8.77 36.35
C LEU A 406 -6.63 8.50 34.95
N PHE A 407 -5.78 8.37 33.93
CA PHE A 407 -6.17 8.03 32.56
C PHE A 407 -5.85 6.59 32.17
N GLU A 408 -5.39 5.75 33.10
CA GLU A 408 -5.21 4.32 32.85
C GLU A 408 -6.52 3.67 32.36
N MET A 409 -6.44 2.91 31.27
CA MET A 409 -7.56 2.23 30.61
C MET A 409 -8.69 3.16 30.11
N THR A 410 -8.41 4.45 29.89
CA THR A 410 -9.40 5.43 29.40
C THR A 410 -9.32 5.72 27.90
N ALA A 411 -8.29 5.24 27.20
CA ALA A 411 -8.16 5.42 25.76
C ALA A 411 -9.40 4.87 25.02
N ASP A 412 -9.93 5.66 24.08
CA ASP A 412 -11.12 5.39 23.28
C ASP A 412 -12.39 5.11 24.11
N ARG A 413 -12.43 5.56 25.36
CA ARG A 413 -13.59 5.46 26.26
C ARG A 413 -14.01 6.84 26.74
N VAL A 414 -15.31 7.02 26.97
CA VAL A 414 -15.84 8.26 27.54
C VAL A 414 -15.23 8.49 28.93
N THR A 415 -14.61 9.65 29.09
CA THR A 415 -13.94 10.09 30.32
C THR A 415 -14.48 11.46 30.71
N THR A 416 -14.81 11.63 31.98
CA THR A 416 -15.27 12.93 32.50
C THR A 416 -14.09 13.72 33.03
N LEU A 417 -13.99 15.00 32.66
CA LEU A 417 -13.02 15.94 33.22
C LEU A 417 -13.77 17.03 33.98
N THR A 418 -13.36 17.31 35.21
CA THR A 418 -13.77 18.52 35.92
C THR A 418 -12.74 19.61 35.65
N VAL A 419 -13.16 20.69 34.99
CA VAL A 419 -12.29 21.77 34.52
C VAL A 419 -12.73 23.13 35.04
N ASN A 420 -11.78 24.05 35.19
CA ASN A 420 -12.07 25.43 35.56
C ASN A 420 -10.97 26.39 35.08
N ALA A 421 -11.29 27.68 34.90
CA ALA A 421 -10.31 28.72 34.59
C ALA A 421 -9.41 29.08 35.81
N SER A 422 -9.75 28.58 37.01
CA SER A 422 -8.99 28.80 38.25
C SER A 422 -8.67 27.48 38.95
N PRO A 423 -7.63 27.42 39.81
CA PRO A 423 -7.25 26.21 40.57
C PRO A 423 -8.21 25.94 41.74
N SER A 424 -9.52 25.85 41.46
CA SER A 424 -10.57 25.71 42.48
C SER A 424 -11.76 24.95 41.92
N PHE A 425 -12.42 24.14 42.75
CA PHE A 425 -13.68 23.49 42.40
C PHE A 425 -14.87 24.46 42.33
N ALA A 426 -14.73 25.69 42.84
CA ALA A 426 -15.79 26.69 42.77
C ALA A 426 -16.07 27.08 41.31
N GLN A 427 -17.32 26.90 40.86
CA GLN A 427 -17.74 27.13 39.46
C GLN A 427 -17.05 26.22 38.44
N ALA A 428 -16.41 25.14 38.88
CA ALA A 428 -15.89 24.13 37.98
C ALA A 428 -17.06 23.46 37.22
N ARG A 429 -16.77 23.03 36.00
CA ARG A 429 -17.73 22.32 35.15
C ARG A 429 -17.19 20.96 34.77
N THR A 430 -18.08 20.01 34.54
CA THR A 430 -17.73 18.70 34.02
C THR A 430 -17.94 18.65 32.51
N VAL A 431 -16.96 18.10 31.80
CA VAL A 431 -17.02 17.87 30.35
C VAL A 431 -16.72 16.40 30.06
N ASN A 432 -17.30 15.89 28.97
CA ASN A 432 -17.00 14.55 28.47
C ASN A 432 -16.00 14.65 27.34
N VAL A 433 -14.99 13.79 27.36
CA VAL A 433 -14.02 13.61 26.28
C VAL A 433 -13.85 12.12 26.00
N ILE A 434 -13.35 11.79 24.81
CA ILE A 434 -12.86 10.45 24.50
C ILE A 434 -11.35 10.58 24.30
N PRO A 435 -10.51 10.25 25.30
CA PRO A 435 -9.06 10.30 25.15
C PRO A 435 -8.56 9.39 24.01
N ILE A 436 -7.41 9.71 23.43
CA ILE A 436 -6.76 8.91 22.38
C ILE A 436 -5.61 8.08 22.95
N GLY A 437 -5.31 6.93 22.33
CA GLY A 437 -4.19 6.08 22.77
C GLY A 437 -2.79 6.60 22.40
N SER A 438 -2.69 7.59 21.51
CA SER A 438 -1.40 8.19 21.10
C SER A 438 -1.59 9.62 20.60
N GLU A 439 -0.73 10.54 21.04
CA GLU A 439 -0.70 11.94 20.56
C GLU A 439 0.33 12.17 19.45
N THR A 440 1.02 11.12 18.98
CA THR A 440 2.12 11.22 18.02
C THR A 440 1.70 11.99 16.76
N SER A 441 0.55 11.63 16.17
CA SER A 441 0.03 12.28 14.97
C SER A 441 -0.33 13.75 15.18
N LEU A 442 -0.90 14.10 16.35
CA LEU A 442 -1.25 15.49 16.68
C LEU A 442 -0.01 16.36 16.87
N ARG A 443 0.97 15.86 17.61
CA ARG A 443 2.24 16.56 17.86
C ARG A 443 3.02 16.74 16.57
N HIS A 444 3.06 15.69 15.74
CA HIS A 444 3.68 15.72 14.43
C HIS A 444 3.02 16.75 13.50
N TYR A 445 1.69 16.70 13.36
CA TYR A 445 0.93 17.66 12.57
C TYR A 445 1.16 19.10 13.03
N ALA A 446 1.13 19.34 14.35
CA ALA A 446 1.37 20.67 14.90
C ALA A 446 2.78 21.19 14.60
N TRP A 447 3.80 20.33 14.61
CA TRP A 447 5.17 20.69 14.23
C TRP A 447 5.29 21.04 12.75
N VAL A 448 4.75 20.20 11.85
CA VAL A 448 4.75 20.44 10.40
C VAL A 448 4.04 21.75 10.06
N GLU A 449 2.83 21.96 10.59
CA GLU A 449 2.06 23.17 10.34
C GLU A 449 2.69 24.43 10.95
N ALA A 450 3.35 24.32 12.10
CA ALA A 450 4.10 25.43 12.68
C ALA A 450 5.23 25.87 11.74
N ASN A 451 6.00 24.92 11.19
CA ASN A 451 7.07 25.22 10.23
C ASN A 451 6.51 25.80 8.93
N ARG A 452 5.43 25.23 8.38
CA ARG A 452 4.77 25.76 7.17
C ARG A 452 4.31 27.20 7.36
N ARG A 453 3.64 27.50 8.48
CA ARG A 453 3.22 28.88 8.83
C ARG A 453 4.41 29.81 9.06
N HIS A 454 5.49 29.30 9.64
CA HIS A 454 6.72 30.07 9.83
C HIS A 454 7.34 30.48 8.49
N VAL A 455 7.48 29.55 7.54
CA VAL A 455 7.97 29.82 6.18
C VAL A 455 7.05 30.79 5.45
N ASP A 456 5.74 30.56 5.51
CA ASP A 456 4.75 31.46 4.88
C ASP A 456 4.89 32.89 5.41
N LYS A 457 4.92 33.08 6.74
CA LYS A 457 5.11 34.39 7.37
C LYS A 457 6.45 35.03 7.01
N ALA A 458 7.55 34.27 7.09
CA ALA A 458 8.89 34.78 6.84
C ALA A 458 9.12 35.17 5.38
N THR A 459 8.43 34.52 4.45
CA THR A 459 8.57 34.73 3.01
C THR A 459 7.43 35.57 2.41
N LYS A 460 6.51 36.05 3.24
CA LYS A 460 5.29 36.78 2.84
C LYS A 460 4.44 35.98 1.84
N GLY A 461 4.30 34.68 2.11
CA GLY A 461 3.50 33.73 1.35
C GLY A 461 4.06 33.37 -0.02
N ARG A 462 5.36 33.59 -0.28
CA ARG A 462 6.00 33.33 -1.58
C ARG A 462 6.61 31.93 -1.70
N VAL A 463 6.92 31.26 -0.60
CA VAL A 463 7.63 29.97 -0.60
C VAL A 463 6.75 28.88 -0.03
N ALA A 464 6.67 27.75 -0.74
CA ALA A 464 6.03 26.53 -0.26
C ALA A 464 6.96 25.81 0.72
N TYR A 465 6.39 25.20 1.75
CA TYR A 465 7.08 24.28 2.64
C TYR A 465 6.39 22.93 2.62
N ILE A 466 7.16 21.87 2.37
CA ILE A 466 6.70 20.49 2.35
C ILE A 466 7.61 19.69 3.26
N TYR A 467 7.04 18.95 4.19
CA TYR A 467 7.78 17.98 5.01
C TYR A 467 7.50 16.55 4.53
N MET A 468 8.55 15.75 4.40
CA MET A 468 8.48 14.36 4.00
C MET A 468 8.97 13.45 5.15
N PRO A 469 8.06 12.76 5.88
CA PRO A 469 8.43 11.90 7.02
C PRO A 469 9.19 10.63 6.64
N ASP A 470 9.00 10.16 5.41
CA ASP A 470 9.54 8.92 4.88
C ASP A 470 9.51 9.01 3.34
N THR A 471 10.08 8.04 2.64
CA THR A 471 9.91 7.86 1.19
C THR A 471 8.95 6.70 0.88
N GLY A 472 8.14 6.30 1.85
CA GLY A 472 7.04 5.35 1.71
C GLY A 472 5.68 6.05 1.56
N SER A 473 4.62 5.35 1.96
CA SER A 473 3.22 5.80 1.75
C SER A 473 2.90 7.09 2.52
N GLY A 474 3.50 7.28 3.70
CA GLY A 474 3.33 8.47 4.53
C GLY A 474 3.91 9.71 3.86
N GLY A 475 5.14 9.59 3.37
CA GLY A 475 5.86 10.55 2.55
C GLY A 475 5.14 10.94 1.28
N TYR A 476 4.74 9.94 0.48
CA TYR A 476 3.96 10.17 -0.74
C TYR A 476 2.68 10.94 -0.48
N SER A 477 1.93 10.56 0.57
CA SER A 477 0.69 11.25 0.95
C SER A 477 0.95 12.68 1.43
N SER A 478 1.97 12.89 2.27
CA SER A 478 2.38 14.20 2.78
C SER A 478 2.81 15.12 1.64
N PHE A 479 3.70 14.65 0.76
CA PHE A 479 4.20 15.40 -0.38
C PHE A 479 3.05 15.85 -1.27
N ASN A 480 2.16 14.94 -1.69
CA ASN A 480 1.05 15.29 -2.58
C ASN A 480 0.09 16.29 -1.93
N ARG A 481 -0.22 16.14 -0.63
CA ARG A 481 -1.07 17.07 0.10
C ARG A 481 -0.46 18.47 0.16
N TYR A 482 0.81 18.57 0.57
CA TYR A 482 1.46 19.85 0.82
C TYR A 482 1.97 20.53 -0.44
N TYR A 483 2.49 19.78 -1.41
CA TYR A 483 3.01 20.34 -2.66
C TYR A 483 1.88 20.92 -3.51
N PHE A 484 0.84 20.13 -3.79
CA PHE A 484 -0.22 20.56 -4.72
C PHE A 484 -1.17 21.62 -4.14
N SER A 485 -1.26 21.73 -2.81
CA SER A 485 -2.02 22.82 -2.16
C SER A 485 -1.29 24.16 -2.16
N GLN A 486 -0.02 24.20 -2.59
CA GLN A 486 0.85 25.37 -2.57
C GLN A 486 1.38 25.73 -3.98
N LEU A 487 0.67 25.34 -5.05
CA LEU A 487 1.08 25.65 -6.44
C LEU A 487 1.02 27.14 -6.78
N ASP A 488 0.45 27.99 -5.93
CA ASP A 488 0.48 29.44 -6.03
C ASP A 488 1.83 30.05 -5.59
N LYS A 489 2.71 29.25 -5.00
CA LYS A 489 4.02 29.70 -4.50
C LYS A 489 5.06 29.79 -5.60
N GLU A 490 6.05 30.62 -5.34
CA GLU A 490 7.12 30.98 -6.28
C GLU A 490 8.32 30.02 -6.19
N ALA A 491 8.56 29.39 -5.04
CA ALA A 491 9.70 28.54 -4.74
C ALA A 491 9.34 27.49 -3.67
N VAL A 492 10.23 26.52 -3.43
CA VAL A 492 9.94 25.36 -2.57
C VAL A 492 11.07 25.05 -1.59
N ILE A 493 10.73 24.91 -0.31
CA ILE A 493 11.56 24.22 0.68
C ILE A 493 11.00 22.81 0.87
N ILE A 494 11.82 21.79 0.58
CA ILE A 494 11.53 20.40 0.91
C ILE A 494 12.27 20.07 2.19
N ASP A 495 11.56 19.65 3.22
CA ASP A 495 12.13 19.24 4.50
C ASP A 495 12.15 17.72 4.58
N GLU A 496 13.35 17.16 4.37
CA GLU A 496 13.68 15.73 4.36
C GLU A 496 14.33 15.30 5.68
N ARG A 497 14.38 16.18 6.68
CA ARG A 497 14.91 15.84 8.01
C ARG A 497 14.06 14.74 8.63
N PHE A 498 14.69 13.80 9.33
CA PHE A 498 14.03 12.66 9.96
C PHE A 498 13.29 11.71 8.99
N ASN A 499 13.59 11.78 7.68
CA ASN A 499 13.00 10.88 6.69
C ASN A 499 13.48 9.43 6.92
N GLY A 500 12.57 8.55 7.33
CA GLY A 500 12.89 7.16 7.67
C GLY A 500 13.17 6.23 6.49
N GLY A 501 13.15 6.72 5.26
CA GLY A 501 13.33 5.92 4.04
C GLY A 501 12.08 5.16 3.61
N GLY A 502 12.26 4.11 2.82
CA GLY A 502 11.19 3.42 2.12
C GLY A 502 11.56 3.17 0.66
N SER A 503 10.76 3.71 -0.27
CA SER A 503 10.99 3.59 -1.71
C SER A 503 12.02 4.61 -2.21
N VAL A 504 12.53 4.41 -3.42
CA VAL A 504 13.30 5.42 -4.15
C VAL A 504 12.36 6.54 -4.59
N ALA A 505 12.68 7.77 -4.20
CA ALA A 505 11.80 8.91 -4.38
C ALA A 505 11.84 9.58 -5.77
N ASP A 506 11.92 8.76 -6.83
CA ASP A 506 11.96 9.18 -8.24
C ASP A 506 10.79 10.09 -8.64
N TYR A 507 9.57 9.78 -8.19
CA TYR A 507 8.36 10.58 -8.40
C TYR A 507 8.51 12.04 -7.94
N VAL A 508 9.11 12.24 -6.77
CA VAL A 508 9.32 13.57 -6.19
C VAL A 508 10.37 14.33 -7.00
N ILE A 509 11.48 13.67 -7.35
CA ILE A 509 12.52 14.24 -8.20
C ILE A 509 11.97 14.63 -9.57
N ASP A 510 11.14 13.79 -10.18
CA ASP A 510 10.50 14.07 -11.46
C ASP A 510 9.56 15.28 -11.39
N LEU A 511 8.76 15.42 -10.33
CA LEU A 511 7.90 16.58 -10.15
C LEU A 511 8.68 17.87 -9.95
N LEU A 512 9.75 17.83 -9.16
CA LEU A 512 10.60 19.00 -8.88
C LEU A 512 11.47 19.40 -10.08
N SER A 513 11.77 18.47 -10.99
CA SER A 513 12.62 18.71 -12.17
C SER A 513 11.86 19.14 -13.43
N ARG A 514 10.51 19.17 -13.41
CA ARG A 514 9.69 19.49 -14.58
C ARG A 514 10.02 20.86 -15.18
N PRO A 515 10.35 20.95 -16.48
CA PRO A 515 10.51 22.22 -17.16
C PRO A 515 9.13 22.86 -17.43
N LEU A 516 9.13 24.19 -17.49
CA LEU A 516 8.00 24.96 -18.02
C LEU A 516 7.95 24.80 -19.54
N LEU A 517 6.90 24.17 -20.06
CA LEU A 517 6.75 23.89 -21.49
C LEU A 517 5.96 24.98 -22.21
N SER A 518 4.88 25.47 -21.59
CA SER A 518 4.03 26.49 -22.21
C SER A 518 3.16 27.24 -21.20
N HIS A 519 2.59 28.35 -21.67
CA HIS A 519 1.49 29.07 -21.02
C HIS A 519 0.21 28.93 -21.84
N TRP A 520 -0.91 28.82 -21.13
CA TRP A 520 -2.24 28.81 -21.69
C TRP A 520 -3.01 30.03 -21.21
N ALA A 521 -3.70 30.67 -22.15
CA ALA A 521 -4.61 31.76 -21.87
C ALA A 521 -6.01 31.38 -22.37
N THR A 522 -7.00 31.43 -21.48
CA THR A 522 -8.42 31.35 -21.80
C THR A 522 -8.96 32.73 -22.18
N ARG A 523 -10.20 32.81 -22.68
CA ARG A 523 -10.85 34.10 -22.99
C ARG A 523 -10.89 35.00 -21.76
N GLU A 524 -11.37 34.47 -20.64
CA GLU A 524 -11.36 35.07 -19.29
C GLU A 524 -10.46 34.25 -18.35
N GLY A 525 -9.96 34.87 -17.28
CA GLY A 525 -9.26 34.17 -16.19
C GLY A 525 -7.73 34.33 -16.21
N LYS A 526 -7.08 33.61 -15.29
CA LYS A 526 -5.62 33.64 -15.11
C LYS A 526 -4.93 32.79 -16.18
N VAL A 527 -3.73 33.22 -16.59
CA VAL A 527 -2.82 32.37 -17.36
C VAL A 527 -2.39 31.19 -16.48
N PHE A 528 -2.33 30.00 -17.06
CA PHE A 528 -1.82 28.79 -16.40
C PHE A 528 -0.73 28.14 -17.25
N THR A 529 -0.05 27.14 -16.71
CA THR A 529 1.15 26.55 -17.32
C THR A 529 0.93 25.10 -17.75
N THR A 530 1.80 24.60 -18.61
CA THR A 530 2.03 23.17 -18.75
C THR A 530 3.49 22.84 -18.40
N PRO A 531 3.74 21.90 -17.47
CA PRO A 531 2.75 21.28 -16.58
C PRO A 531 2.07 22.31 -15.66
N ASN A 532 0.79 22.07 -15.31
CA ASN A 532 0.05 22.98 -14.41
C ASN A 532 0.38 22.72 -12.93
N ALA A 533 0.72 21.48 -12.60
CA ALA A 533 1.02 21.04 -11.25
C ALA A 533 2.53 21.08 -10.97
N ALA A 534 3.12 22.28 -11.03
CA ALA A 534 4.56 22.48 -10.83
C ALA A 534 4.89 23.86 -10.25
N ILE A 535 5.95 23.91 -9.43
CA ILE A 535 6.57 25.13 -8.93
C ILE A 535 7.96 25.27 -9.56
N PHE A 536 8.10 26.23 -10.49
CA PHE A 536 9.26 26.34 -11.37
C PHE A 536 10.45 27.11 -10.77
N GLY A 537 10.25 27.87 -9.70
CA GLY A 537 11.31 28.66 -9.09
C GLY A 537 12.32 27.85 -8.28
N PRO A 538 13.20 28.55 -7.52
CA PRO A 538 14.22 27.95 -6.68
C PRO A 538 13.71 26.88 -5.73
N LYS A 539 14.59 25.96 -5.39
CA LYS A 539 14.33 24.85 -4.46
C LYS A 539 15.47 24.77 -3.47
N VAL A 540 15.17 24.43 -2.23
CA VAL A 540 16.16 24.13 -1.17
C VAL A 540 15.67 22.88 -0.44
N MET A 541 16.57 21.98 -0.11
CA MET A 541 16.24 20.79 0.67
C MET A 541 16.93 20.83 2.03
N LEU A 542 16.18 20.58 3.10
CA LEU A 542 16.71 20.39 4.44
C LEU A 542 16.99 18.91 4.68
N ILE A 543 18.17 18.60 5.22
CA ILE A 543 18.60 17.23 5.55
C ILE A 543 19.22 17.19 6.96
N ASN A 544 19.20 16.02 7.59
CA ASN A 544 19.89 15.78 8.85
C ASN A 544 20.30 14.32 9.02
N GLU A 545 21.03 14.04 10.10
CA GLU A 545 21.57 12.73 10.47
C GLU A 545 20.53 11.65 10.76
N PHE A 546 19.25 12.02 10.86
CA PHE A 546 18.14 11.09 11.07
C PHE A 546 17.41 10.72 9.77
N ALA A 547 17.76 11.35 8.65
CA ALA A 547 17.29 10.94 7.34
C ALA A 547 18.16 9.78 6.83
N GLY A 548 17.55 8.69 6.35
CA GLY A 548 18.30 7.49 5.97
C GLY A 548 17.61 6.63 4.91
N SER A 549 18.34 5.71 4.28
CA SER A 549 17.80 4.80 3.26
C SER A 549 17.23 5.56 2.06
N GLY A 550 15.94 5.44 1.75
CA GLY A 550 15.31 6.32 0.77
C GLY A 550 15.51 7.82 1.07
N GLY A 551 15.65 8.20 2.35
CA GLY A 551 16.01 9.54 2.81
C GLY A 551 17.49 9.92 2.63
N ASP A 552 18.37 8.97 2.34
CA ASP A 552 19.70 9.24 1.76
C ASP A 552 19.62 9.37 0.23
N ALA A 553 18.81 8.52 -0.42
CA ALA A 553 18.68 8.50 -1.89
C ALA A 553 18.07 9.80 -2.44
N LEU A 554 17.01 10.33 -1.81
CA LEU A 554 16.35 11.55 -2.24
C LEU A 554 17.31 12.76 -2.35
N PRO A 555 18.08 13.13 -1.30
CA PRO A 555 19.04 14.23 -1.39
C PRO A 555 20.17 13.97 -2.39
N GLN A 556 20.61 12.71 -2.53
CA GLN A 556 21.61 12.37 -3.55
C GLN A 556 21.09 12.61 -4.97
N PHE A 557 19.86 12.22 -5.26
CA PHE A 557 19.24 12.46 -6.57
C PHE A 557 18.88 13.93 -6.78
N PHE A 558 18.48 14.64 -5.73
CA PHE A 558 18.23 16.09 -5.78
C PHE A 558 19.50 16.85 -6.18
N ARG A 559 20.66 16.49 -5.60
CA ARG A 559 21.96 17.00 -6.02
C ARG A 559 22.29 16.62 -7.46
N ARG A 560 22.18 15.33 -7.82
CA ARG A 560 22.53 14.85 -9.18
C ARG A 560 21.72 15.54 -10.28
N ARG A 561 20.46 15.88 -10.00
CA ARG A 561 19.57 16.64 -10.91
C ARG A 561 19.76 18.16 -10.81
N ALA A 562 20.71 18.64 -10.01
CA ALA A 562 21.02 20.06 -9.80
C ALA A 562 19.80 20.92 -9.46
N LEU A 563 18.90 20.41 -8.60
CA LEU A 563 17.63 21.06 -8.29
C LEU A 563 17.75 22.26 -7.34
N GLY A 564 18.75 22.23 -6.46
CA GLY A 564 19.01 23.27 -5.47
C GLY A 564 20.06 22.84 -4.44
N PRO A 565 20.38 23.69 -3.45
CA PRO A 565 21.30 23.33 -2.38
C PRO A 565 20.63 22.46 -1.31
N LEU A 566 21.45 21.60 -0.69
CA LEU A 566 21.14 20.88 0.53
C LEU A 566 21.64 21.65 1.76
N VAL A 567 20.81 21.73 2.80
CA VAL A 567 21.09 22.50 4.02
C VAL A 567 20.85 21.63 5.25
N GLY A 568 21.78 21.68 6.22
CA GLY A 568 21.60 20.99 7.51
C GLY A 568 22.81 20.15 7.90
N LYS A 569 22.61 18.85 8.16
CA LYS A 569 23.69 17.92 8.54
C LYS A 569 23.70 16.71 7.60
N ARG A 570 24.85 16.04 7.54
CA ARG A 570 25.03 14.81 6.77
C ARG A 570 23.97 13.78 7.19
N THR A 571 23.39 13.07 6.23
CA THR A 571 22.39 12.02 6.45
C THR A 571 23.00 10.75 7.06
N TRP A 572 22.18 9.76 7.40
CA TRP A 572 22.60 8.55 8.12
C TRP A 572 23.65 7.73 7.37
N GLY A 573 23.52 7.58 6.04
CA GLY A 573 24.45 6.80 5.24
C GLY A 573 24.20 5.30 5.28
N GLY A 574 22.94 4.87 5.33
CA GLY A 574 22.59 3.46 5.15
C GLY A 574 21.76 3.32 3.89
N LEU A 575 22.36 2.87 2.77
CA LEU A 575 21.70 2.76 1.46
C LEU A 575 22.02 1.44 0.74
N VAL A 576 22.17 0.36 1.50
CA VAL A 576 22.03 -1.02 0.98
C VAL A 576 20.65 -1.55 1.32
N GLY A 577 19.79 -1.67 0.31
CA GLY A 577 18.39 -2.08 0.48
C GLY A 577 18.22 -3.54 0.90
N ILE A 578 17.07 -3.81 1.51
CA ILE A 578 16.62 -5.15 1.91
C ILE A 578 15.60 -5.72 0.93
N TYR A 579 15.47 -7.04 0.90
CA TYR A 579 14.53 -7.74 0.01
C TYR A 579 13.83 -8.90 0.74
N ASP A 580 13.68 -10.06 0.08
CA ASP A 580 13.09 -11.26 0.66
C ASP A 580 14.14 -12.16 1.33
N TYR A 581 13.78 -12.70 2.51
CA TYR A 581 14.58 -13.66 3.27
C TYR A 581 13.65 -14.71 3.89
N PRO A 582 14.13 -15.96 4.09
CA PRO A 582 13.44 -16.92 4.94
C PRO A 582 13.22 -16.35 6.34
N ALA A 583 12.01 -16.53 6.89
CA ALA A 583 11.77 -16.30 8.31
C ALA A 583 12.45 -17.41 9.13
N LEU A 584 12.85 -17.07 10.35
CA LEU A 584 13.35 -18.07 11.30
C LEU A 584 12.18 -18.93 11.78
N MET A 585 12.48 -20.16 12.20
CA MET A 585 11.45 -21.17 12.51
C MET A 585 10.46 -20.75 13.61
N ASP A 586 10.85 -19.84 14.49
CA ASP A 586 10.03 -19.30 15.58
C ASP A 586 9.25 -18.02 15.19
N GLY A 587 9.27 -17.64 13.92
CA GLY A 587 8.65 -16.41 13.41
C GLY A 587 9.51 -15.15 13.57
N GLY A 588 10.75 -15.28 14.05
CA GLY A 588 11.74 -14.20 14.02
C GLY A 588 12.25 -13.91 12.61
N PHE A 589 12.97 -12.80 12.46
CA PHE A 589 13.56 -12.42 11.19
C PHE A 589 14.97 -11.85 11.36
N VAL A 590 15.76 -11.99 10.31
CA VAL A 590 16.97 -11.21 10.05
C VAL A 590 16.93 -10.65 8.63
N THR A 591 17.61 -9.55 8.37
CA THR A 591 17.83 -9.04 7.02
C THR A 591 19.30 -9.20 6.64
N ALA A 592 19.55 -9.57 5.38
CA ALA A 592 20.87 -9.55 4.76
C ALA A 592 20.87 -8.44 3.69
N PRO A 593 21.52 -7.28 3.91
CA PRO A 593 21.51 -6.18 2.95
C PRO A 593 21.94 -6.64 1.56
N ARG A 594 21.06 -6.47 0.56
CA ARG A 594 21.10 -7.19 -0.73
C ARG A 594 21.17 -6.26 -1.96
N LEU A 595 20.80 -5.00 -1.80
CA LEU A 595 20.59 -4.05 -2.91
C LEU A 595 21.41 -2.78 -2.69
N ALA A 596 22.71 -2.84 -2.95
CA ALA A 596 23.57 -1.65 -2.85
C ALA A 596 23.42 -0.73 -4.07
N ILE A 597 23.36 0.57 -3.83
CA ILE A 597 23.32 1.58 -4.88
C ILE A 597 24.74 1.87 -5.41
N PHE A 598 24.84 2.06 -6.72
CA PHE A 598 26.02 2.64 -7.36
C PHE A 598 25.60 3.74 -8.34
N SER A 599 26.50 4.69 -8.55
CA SER A 599 26.33 5.80 -9.50
C SER A 599 26.27 5.31 -10.95
N PRO A 600 25.71 6.09 -11.88
CA PRO A 600 25.75 5.77 -13.32
C PRO A 600 27.16 5.50 -13.88
N GLU A 601 28.18 6.04 -13.22
CA GLU A 601 29.60 5.85 -13.53
C GLU A 601 30.21 4.57 -12.91
N GLY A 602 29.40 3.76 -12.23
CA GLY A 602 29.81 2.46 -11.68
C GLY A 602 30.53 2.53 -10.33
N GLN A 603 30.35 3.60 -9.56
CA GLN A 603 30.96 3.76 -8.23
C GLN A 603 29.93 3.55 -7.13
N TRP A 604 30.25 2.73 -6.12
CA TRP A 604 29.48 2.64 -4.87
C TRP A 604 29.36 4.04 -4.24
N GLU A 605 28.21 4.33 -3.65
CA GLU A 605 27.96 5.63 -3.05
C GLU A 605 27.07 5.52 -1.82
N VAL A 606 27.12 6.54 -0.96
CA VAL A 606 26.22 6.78 0.19
C VAL A 606 26.41 5.84 1.39
N GLU A 607 26.51 4.52 1.19
CA GLU A 607 26.66 3.56 2.30
C GLU A 607 27.89 3.90 3.16
N ASN A 608 27.70 3.96 4.48
CA ASN A 608 28.68 4.35 5.51
C ASN A 608 29.29 5.77 5.36
N GLU A 609 28.80 6.57 4.41
CA GLU A 609 29.27 7.95 4.18
C GLU A 609 28.17 9.00 4.36
N GLY A 610 26.94 8.66 3.99
CA GLY A 610 25.80 9.58 3.93
C GLY A 610 25.94 10.65 2.85
N VAL A 611 24.92 11.50 2.78
CA VAL A 611 24.86 12.66 1.89
C VAL A 611 25.19 13.91 2.69
N ALA A 612 26.36 14.50 2.42
CA ALA A 612 26.75 15.78 3.02
C ALA A 612 25.83 16.93 2.58
N PRO A 613 25.61 17.98 3.39
CA PRO A 613 24.93 19.20 2.95
C PRO A 613 25.88 20.08 2.12
N ASP A 614 25.32 20.94 1.25
CA ASP A 614 26.11 21.99 0.60
C ASP A 614 26.34 23.17 1.56
N VAL A 615 25.42 23.36 2.52
CA VAL A 615 25.53 24.33 3.61
C VAL A 615 25.28 23.63 4.95
N GLU A 616 26.35 23.38 5.68
CA GLU A 616 26.26 22.74 7.00
C GLU A 616 25.73 23.71 8.05
N VAL A 617 24.71 23.28 8.80
CA VAL A 617 24.07 24.05 9.87
C VAL A 617 23.70 23.12 11.03
N GLU A 618 24.26 23.41 12.20
CA GLU A 618 24.09 22.62 13.42
C GLU A 618 22.82 22.99 14.21
N MET A 619 22.17 21.98 14.78
CA MET A 619 21.02 22.13 15.69
C MET A 619 21.49 22.15 17.14
N THR A 620 22.25 23.19 17.53
CA THR A 620 22.84 23.22 18.88
C THR A 620 21.77 23.15 19.97
N PRO A 621 21.97 22.40 21.08
CA PRO A 621 20.99 22.27 22.14
C PRO A 621 20.46 23.60 22.68
N LYS A 622 21.34 24.61 22.81
CA LYS A 622 20.97 25.96 23.25
C LYS A 622 19.91 26.61 22.36
N LEU A 623 20.03 26.48 21.03
CA LEU A 623 19.09 27.06 20.08
C LEU A 623 17.77 26.28 20.06
N VAL A 624 17.85 24.95 20.05
CA VAL A 624 16.66 24.07 20.00
C VAL A 624 15.81 24.23 21.27
N ILE A 625 16.44 24.26 22.45
CA ILE A 625 15.74 24.51 23.74
C ILE A 625 15.07 25.89 23.76
N ALA A 626 15.67 26.88 23.11
CA ALA A 626 15.07 28.21 22.95
C ALA A 626 13.96 28.28 21.89
N GLY A 627 13.60 27.14 21.27
CA GLY A 627 12.56 27.04 20.24
C GLY A 627 13.00 27.52 18.85
N ALA A 628 14.31 27.67 18.60
CA ALA A 628 14.83 28.10 17.31
C ALA A 628 15.15 26.90 16.39
N ASP A 629 14.87 27.07 15.09
CA ASP A 629 15.28 26.16 14.02
C ASP A 629 16.31 26.86 13.11
N PRO A 630 17.63 26.76 13.41
CA PRO A 630 18.68 27.37 12.60
C PRO A 630 18.75 26.84 11.16
N GLN A 631 18.43 25.56 10.93
CA GLN A 631 18.48 24.97 9.59
C GLN A 631 17.37 25.53 8.70
N LEU A 632 16.13 25.54 9.19
CA LEU A 632 14.98 26.13 8.49
C LEU A 632 15.20 27.63 8.23
N LYS A 633 15.73 28.35 9.22
CA LYS A 633 16.10 29.76 9.05
C LYS A 633 17.09 29.93 7.90
N LYS A 634 18.12 29.09 7.81
CA LYS A 634 19.12 29.16 6.72
C LYS A 634 18.50 28.80 5.37
N ALA A 635 17.61 27.81 5.30
CA ALA A 635 16.90 27.49 4.06
C ALA A 635 16.03 28.66 3.57
N ILE A 636 15.31 29.34 4.49
CA ILE A 636 14.54 30.56 4.18
C ILE A 636 15.45 31.67 3.66
N GLU A 637 16.61 31.89 4.29
CA GLU A 637 17.59 32.89 3.85
C GLU A 637 18.07 32.61 2.42
N LEU A 638 18.50 31.38 2.14
CA LEU A 638 19.03 30.97 0.84
C LEU A 638 17.98 31.07 -0.26
N ILE A 639 16.77 30.56 -0.01
CA ILE A 639 15.74 30.54 -1.04
C ILE A 639 15.24 31.96 -1.37
N MET A 640 15.17 32.84 -0.37
CA MET A 640 14.82 34.25 -0.57
C MET A 640 15.90 35.03 -1.32
N ALA A 641 17.17 34.65 -1.15
CA ALA A 641 18.29 35.20 -1.91
C ALA A 641 18.33 34.71 -3.37
N GLU A 642 17.85 33.49 -3.64
CA GLU A 642 17.77 32.92 -4.99
C GLU A 642 16.56 33.40 -5.80
N LEU A 643 15.42 33.68 -5.14
CA LEU A 643 14.21 34.18 -5.79
C LEU A 643 14.43 35.36 -6.77
N PRO A 644 15.20 36.42 -6.43
CA PRO A 644 15.45 37.51 -7.39
C PRO A 644 16.38 37.12 -8.55
N LYS A 645 17.21 36.07 -8.40
CA LYS A 645 18.11 35.58 -9.45
C LYS A 645 17.39 34.68 -10.45
N LYS A 646 16.38 33.94 -9.98
CA LYS A 646 15.49 33.10 -10.77
C LYS A 646 14.03 33.51 -10.52
N PRO A 647 13.62 34.72 -10.92
CA PRO A 647 12.27 35.18 -10.66
C PRO A 647 11.28 34.26 -11.37
N PRO A 648 10.18 33.88 -10.70
CA PRO A 648 9.09 33.19 -11.37
C PRO A 648 8.66 34.00 -12.59
N GLN A 649 8.47 33.33 -13.73
CA GLN A 649 8.07 34.00 -14.96
C GLN A 649 6.66 34.60 -14.78
N LYS A 650 6.59 35.90 -14.45
CA LYS A 650 5.36 36.68 -14.49
C LYS A 650 5.02 36.94 -15.96
N MET A 651 4.21 36.06 -16.54
CA MET A 651 3.86 36.16 -17.95
C MET A 651 2.60 37.00 -18.16
N GLN A 652 2.71 37.96 -19.08
CA GLN A 652 1.57 38.71 -19.58
C GLN A 652 0.97 37.97 -20.76
N ARG A 653 -0.36 37.97 -20.84
CA ARG A 653 -1.08 37.39 -21.96
C ARG A 653 -0.66 38.07 -23.27
N PRO A 654 -0.32 37.32 -24.33
CA PRO A 654 -0.06 37.91 -25.64
C PRO A 654 -1.28 38.68 -26.17
N ALA A 655 -1.04 39.69 -27.00
CA ALA A 655 -2.12 40.39 -27.69
C ALA A 655 -2.97 39.41 -28.53
N PRO A 656 -4.29 39.66 -28.68
CA PRO A 656 -5.14 38.81 -29.51
C PRO A 656 -4.58 38.67 -30.94
N ALA A 657 -4.54 37.45 -31.44
CA ALA A 657 -4.02 37.19 -32.78
C ALA A 657 -4.97 37.75 -33.85
N ASN A 658 -4.49 38.69 -34.67
CA ASN A 658 -5.23 39.18 -35.83
C ASN A 658 -4.89 38.33 -37.08
N ARG A 659 -5.57 37.19 -37.23
CA ARG A 659 -5.36 36.25 -38.35
C ARG A 659 -6.39 36.39 -39.48
N VAL A 660 -7.43 37.21 -39.28
CA VAL A 660 -8.48 37.44 -40.28
C VAL A 660 -8.28 38.83 -40.86
N ASP A 661 -7.66 38.90 -42.03
CA ASP A 661 -7.51 40.14 -42.77
C ASP A 661 -8.86 40.59 -43.34
N ASN A 662 -9.54 41.47 -42.61
CA ASN A 662 -10.80 42.08 -43.03
C ASN A 662 -10.61 43.27 -43.98
N GLY A 663 -9.37 43.62 -44.39
CA GLY A 663 -9.09 44.97 -44.88
C GLY A 663 -8.12 45.13 -46.04
N THR A 664 -7.19 44.23 -46.33
CA THR A 664 -6.27 44.49 -47.46
C THR A 664 -6.95 44.26 -48.81
N ALA A 665 -6.63 45.14 -49.77
CA ALA A 665 -7.08 45.03 -51.16
C ALA A 665 -6.76 43.65 -51.78
N LYS A 666 -5.73 42.95 -51.26
CA LYS A 666 -5.35 41.58 -51.63
C LYS A 666 -6.40 40.54 -51.20
N ALA A 667 -6.92 40.61 -49.97
CA ALA A 667 -7.95 39.69 -49.47
C ALA A 667 -9.28 39.87 -50.22
N LYS A 668 -9.66 41.12 -50.55
CA LYS A 668 -10.81 41.40 -51.42
C LYS A 668 -10.60 40.88 -52.85
N LYS A 669 -9.41 41.03 -53.45
CA LYS A 669 -9.08 40.45 -54.78
C LYS A 669 -9.10 38.92 -54.78
N ALA A 670 -8.62 38.27 -53.71
CA ALA A 670 -8.63 36.81 -53.58
C ALA A 670 -10.07 36.26 -53.41
N ARG A 671 -10.92 36.91 -52.61
CA ARG A 671 -12.35 36.58 -52.51
C ARG A 671 -13.11 36.83 -53.83
N LYS A 672 -12.76 37.87 -54.58
CA LYS A 672 -13.39 38.17 -55.89
C LYS A 672 -12.97 37.17 -56.97
N LYS A 673 -11.71 36.73 -57.00
CA LYS A 673 -11.23 35.65 -57.88
C LYS A 673 -11.85 34.29 -57.54
N ARG A 674 -12.07 33.98 -56.25
CA ARG A 674 -12.76 32.74 -55.82
C ARG A 674 -14.26 32.72 -56.11
N LYS A 675 -14.89 33.87 -56.38
CA LYS A 675 -16.29 33.97 -56.82
C LYS A 675 -16.45 33.99 -58.35
N GLN A 676 -15.35 34.02 -59.10
CA GLN A 676 -15.33 34.03 -60.58
C GLN A 676 -14.83 32.71 -61.20
N LYS A 677 -14.39 31.76 -60.38
CA LYS A 677 -14.40 30.33 -60.70
C LYS A 677 -15.62 29.74 -60.04
#